data_AF-A0A200Q225-F1
#
_entry.id   AF-A0A200Q225-F1
#
_cell.length_a   1.000
_cell.length_b   1.000
_cell.length_c   1.000
_cell.angle_alpha   90.00
_cell.angle_beta   90.00
_cell.angle_gamma   90.00
#
_symmetry.space_group_name_H-M   'P 1'
#
loop_
_entity.id
_entity.type
_entity.pdbx_description
1 polymer ?
#
loop_
_entity_poly.entity_id
_entity_poly.type
_entity_poly.pdbx_seq_one_letter_code
_entity_poly.pdbx_strand_id
1 'polypeptide(L)'
;MEKLLQTSAFFVLSILFQSLFSANSQSFIGINYGQVADNLPPPSETAKLLKSTSIGKVRLYGADPGIIEALANSGIGIVIGTSNADIPTLANDPNFAKQWIDSNVIRYYPASNIIVITVGNEVLTSGEQGLVSQLVQAMHNLQEALNSASLGGKIKVSTVHAMSVLKQSEPPSSGSFDPAFSDTMKGLLGFLKDTGSPFMINPYPFFAYQSDPRPETLAFCLFQPNSGRFDSGTNINYMNMFDAQVDAVRSALNAMDSEDVEIVVAETGWAYKGDSNEVGPSIENAKAYNGNLIAHLRSMVGTPLMPGKSVDTYLFALYDEDLKPGAGSERAFGLFKPDLTMTYDVGLSKTSQQVRIFTVLQFWVFADSESFIGINYGQVADNLPPPSETAKLLKSTSIGKVRLYGADPAIINALANTGIGIVVGTSNGDIPALANDPNFANQWINTNVKPYYPASNIILITVGNEVMTSGDQGLVTQLVPAMHNLQEALNSASLGGLIKVSTVHAMSVLKQSEPPSSGSFDPAFADTMKGLLGFLRDTGSPFTINPYPFFAYQSDPRPETLAFCLFQPNSGRFDSGTKITYMNMFDAQVDAIRSALNAMDSKNVEIVVAETGWPYKGDQNEVGPSIENAKAYNGNLIAHLRSMVGTPLMPGKSVDTYLFALYDENQKLGPGSERAFGLFKPDRTMTYDVGLSKSSQTPTTPTTPTTPRTPTTPATPETKTKAWCVPKGGVSDAELQMNLDYACSFKGIDCGPIQPGGVCFEPNTVASHAAFAMNLLYQTAGRNPWNCDFSQTATLTSTNPSKST
;
A
#
# COMPACT_ATOMS: atom_id res chain seq x y z
N MET A 1 -18.51 35.40 -41.27
CA MET A 1 -17.62 35.82 -40.17
C MET A 1 -17.65 34.82 -39.01
N GLU A 2 -18.81 34.29 -38.60
CA GLU A 2 -18.90 33.27 -37.53
C GLU A 2 -18.17 31.94 -37.82
N LYS A 3 -18.17 31.46 -39.07
CA LYS A 3 -17.43 30.23 -39.45
C LYS A 3 -15.90 30.37 -39.42
N LEU A 4 -15.35 31.58 -39.40
CA LEU A 4 -13.90 31.81 -39.29
C LEU A 4 -13.44 32.00 -37.82
N LEU A 5 -14.34 32.42 -36.93
CA LEU A 5 -14.03 32.50 -35.49
C LEU A 5 -14.07 31.13 -34.81
N GLN A 6 -14.92 30.22 -35.27
CA GLN A 6 -15.02 28.87 -34.70
C GLN A 6 -13.80 27.99 -35.00
N THR A 7 -13.24 28.07 -36.22
CA THR A 7 -12.04 27.31 -36.60
C THR A 7 -10.77 27.82 -35.91
N SER A 8 -10.64 29.12 -35.69
CA SER A 8 -9.51 29.69 -34.94
C SER A 8 -9.57 29.39 -33.43
N ALA A 9 -10.76 29.34 -32.84
CA ALA A 9 -10.93 28.93 -31.44
C ALA A 9 -10.61 27.44 -31.22
N PHE A 10 -10.97 26.57 -32.18
CA PHE A 10 -10.63 25.14 -32.12
C PHE A 10 -9.12 24.87 -32.25
N PHE A 11 -8.39 25.67 -33.01
CA PHE A 11 -6.95 25.52 -33.19
C PHE A 11 -6.17 25.99 -31.94
N VAL A 12 -6.60 27.10 -31.32
CA VAL A 12 -6.02 27.61 -30.07
C VAL A 12 -6.37 26.70 -28.87
N LEU A 13 -7.60 26.15 -28.82
CA LEU A 13 -8.01 25.21 -27.77
C LEU A 13 -7.31 23.84 -27.92
N SER A 14 -6.97 23.41 -29.13
CA SER A 14 -6.20 22.17 -29.37
C SER A 14 -4.72 22.29 -28.96
N ILE A 15 -4.13 23.48 -29.09
CA ILE A 15 -2.76 23.77 -28.61
C ILE A 15 -2.75 23.89 -27.06
N LEU A 16 -3.81 24.43 -26.45
CA LEU A 16 -4.00 24.46 -25.00
C LEU A 16 -4.37 23.09 -24.39
N PHE A 17 -5.00 22.19 -25.16
CA PHE A 17 -5.29 20.81 -24.73
C PHE A 17 -4.06 19.88 -24.83
N GLN A 18 -3.14 20.13 -25.77
CA GLN A 18 -1.87 19.38 -25.84
C GLN A 18 -0.95 19.65 -24.64
N SER A 19 -1.11 20.77 -23.94
CA SER A 19 -0.37 21.06 -22.70
C SER A 19 -0.99 20.46 -21.42
N LEU A 20 -2.17 19.85 -21.48
CA LEU A 20 -2.93 19.43 -20.29
C LEU A 20 -3.14 17.91 -20.13
N PHE A 21 -2.62 17.09 -21.04
CA PHE A 21 -2.61 15.63 -20.91
C PHE A 21 -1.19 15.06 -20.92
N SER A 22 -0.40 15.42 -19.91
CA SER A 22 0.65 14.54 -19.42
C SER A 22 0.06 13.73 -18.28
N ALA A 23 -0.57 12.60 -18.61
CA ALA A 23 -0.88 11.59 -17.61
C ALA A 23 0.46 11.13 -17.02
N ASN A 24 0.74 11.54 -15.77
CA ASN A 24 1.96 11.17 -15.09
C ASN A 24 2.04 9.65 -15.02
N SER A 25 2.92 9.08 -15.84
CA SER A 25 3.59 7.79 -15.61
C SER A 25 3.87 7.62 -14.12
N GLN A 26 3.81 6.39 -13.59
CA GLN A 26 4.40 6.04 -12.29
C GLN A 26 5.82 6.60 -12.25
N SER A 27 6.00 7.81 -11.72
CA SER A 27 7.17 8.62 -12.07
C SER A 27 8.38 8.19 -11.25
N PHE A 28 8.20 7.38 -10.21
CA PHE A 28 9.25 6.98 -9.28
C PHE A 28 10.09 5.78 -9.74
N ILE A 29 9.71 5.09 -10.83
CA ILE A 29 10.52 3.99 -11.41
C ILE A 29 11.32 4.53 -12.59
N GLY A 30 12.64 4.60 -12.40
CA GLY A 30 13.62 4.89 -13.43
C GLY A 30 14.47 3.67 -13.81
N ILE A 31 15.25 3.80 -14.88
CA ILE A 31 16.25 2.81 -15.26
C ILE A 31 17.54 3.46 -15.75
N ASN A 32 18.68 2.86 -15.45
CA ASN A 32 19.98 3.27 -15.98
C ASN A 32 20.17 2.70 -17.38
N TYR A 33 20.42 3.56 -18.37
CA TYR A 33 20.76 3.17 -19.73
C TYR A 33 22.27 3.34 -19.95
N GLY A 34 23.01 2.30 -19.56
CA GLY A 34 24.44 2.20 -19.79
C GLY A 34 24.79 1.94 -21.26
N GLN A 35 25.97 2.39 -21.68
CA GLN A 35 26.44 2.34 -23.07
C GLN A 35 27.80 1.64 -23.22
N VAL A 36 28.32 0.98 -22.18
CA VAL A 36 29.60 0.26 -22.24
C VAL A 36 29.37 -1.14 -22.84
N ALA A 37 28.92 -1.16 -24.09
CA ALA A 37 28.64 -2.36 -24.88
C ALA A 37 28.74 -2.07 -26.39
N ASP A 38 29.06 -3.09 -27.19
CA ASP A 38 29.10 -2.97 -28.66
C ASP A 38 27.91 -3.63 -29.38
N ASN A 39 26.99 -4.22 -28.62
CA ASN A 39 25.88 -5.02 -29.12
C ASN A 39 24.49 -4.37 -28.89
N LEU A 40 24.44 -3.14 -28.37
CA LEU A 40 23.20 -2.48 -27.96
C LEU A 40 22.24 -2.22 -29.14
N PRO A 41 20.92 -2.32 -28.91
CA PRO A 41 19.94 -2.01 -29.94
C PRO A 41 19.93 -0.52 -30.28
N PRO A 42 19.44 -0.15 -31.49
CA PRO A 42 19.29 1.24 -31.87
C PRO A 42 18.44 2.03 -30.84
N PRO A 43 18.81 3.28 -30.50
CA PRO A 43 18.07 4.08 -29.52
C PRO A 43 16.57 4.22 -29.81
N SER A 44 16.16 4.24 -31.09
CA SER A 44 14.74 4.28 -31.48
C SER A 44 13.96 3.04 -31.05
N GLU A 45 14.57 1.86 -31.08
CA GLU A 45 13.93 0.63 -30.63
C GLU A 45 13.88 0.58 -29.10
N THR A 46 14.95 1.02 -28.43
CA THR A 46 14.94 1.19 -26.97
C THR A 46 13.85 2.16 -26.52
N ALA A 47 13.66 3.29 -27.23
CA ALA A 47 12.59 4.23 -26.91
C ALA A 47 11.19 3.60 -27.05
N LYS A 48 10.97 2.71 -28.03
CA LYS A 48 9.72 1.94 -28.15
C LYS A 48 9.56 0.95 -27.01
N LEU A 49 10.63 0.23 -26.65
CA LEU A 49 10.66 -0.69 -25.52
C LEU A 49 10.27 0.04 -24.23
N LEU A 50 10.93 1.14 -23.90
CA LEU A 50 10.65 1.92 -22.70
C LEU A 50 9.19 2.41 -22.66
N LYS A 51 8.64 2.88 -23.78
CA LYS A 51 7.21 3.27 -23.89
C LYS A 51 6.25 2.11 -23.59
N SER A 52 6.66 0.87 -23.85
CA SER A 52 5.88 -0.34 -23.55
C SER A 52 6.00 -0.82 -22.09
N THR A 53 6.84 -0.16 -21.28
CA THR A 53 7.08 -0.53 -19.87
C THR A 53 6.54 0.55 -18.91
N SER A 54 6.44 0.23 -17.62
CA SER A 54 6.12 1.20 -16.57
C SER A 54 7.29 2.13 -16.19
N ILE A 55 8.41 2.07 -16.91
CA ILE A 55 9.58 2.92 -16.67
C ILE A 55 9.23 4.35 -17.10
N GLY A 56 9.25 5.27 -16.14
CA GLY A 56 8.92 6.68 -16.35
C GLY A 56 10.14 7.58 -16.54
N LYS A 57 11.33 7.12 -16.14
CA LYS A 57 12.57 7.89 -16.16
C LYS A 57 13.75 7.06 -16.68
N VAL A 58 14.68 7.72 -17.35
CA VAL A 58 15.95 7.11 -17.80
C VAL A 58 17.10 7.97 -17.31
N ARG A 59 18.13 7.32 -16.76
CA ARG A 59 19.40 7.97 -16.44
C ARG A 59 20.48 7.55 -17.42
N LEU A 60 21.09 8.56 -18.06
CA LEU A 60 22.24 8.45 -18.94
C LEU A 60 23.49 8.93 -18.19
N TYR A 61 24.61 8.23 -18.37
CA TYR A 61 25.90 8.62 -17.80
C TYR A 61 26.57 9.77 -18.57
N GLY A 62 26.07 10.05 -19.78
CA GLY A 62 26.48 11.17 -20.63
C GLY A 62 25.26 11.84 -21.26
N ALA A 63 25.50 12.64 -22.30
CA ALA A 63 24.46 13.32 -23.08
C ALA A 63 24.43 12.81 -24.54
N ASP A 64 24.21 11.51 -24.72
CA ASP A 64 24.16 10.90 -26.05
C ASP A 64 23.01 11.52 -26.90
N PRO A 65 23.33 12.18 -28.02
CA PRO A 65 22.33 12.90 -28.81
C PRO A 65 21.32 11.95 -29.45
N GLY A 66 21.73 10.74 -29.85
CA GLY A 66 20.85 9.77 -30.48
C GLY A 66 19.82 9.20 -29.50
N ILE A 67 20.20 8.95 -28.26
CA ILE A 67 19.27 8.50 -27.20
C ILE A 67 18.32 9.62 -26.80
N ILE A 68 18.83 10.83 -26.59
CA ILE A 68 18.00 11.99 -26.22
C ILE A 68 16.97 12.26 -27.33
N GLU A 69 17.39 12.32 -28.60
CA GLU A 69 16.49 12.51 -29.74
C GLU A 69 15.46 11.37 -29.87
N ALA A 70 15.86 10.12 -29.67
CA ALA A 70 14.95 8.97 -29.74
C ALA A 70 13.86 9.01 -28.65
N LEU A 71 14.15 9.61 -27.50
CA LEU A 71 13.20 9.81 -26.39
C LEU A 71 12.35 11.08 -26.53
N ALA A 72 12.52 11.87 -27.59
CA ALA A 72 11.69 13.05 -27.83
C ALA A 72 10.19 12.70 -27.90
N ASN A 73 9.37 13.54 -27.27
CA ASN A 73 7.91 13.43 -27.17
C ASN A 73 7.43 12.10 -26.57
N SER A 74 8.29 11.38 -25.86
CA SER A 74 7.94 10.11 -25.20
C SER A 74 7.23 10.30 -23.86
N GLY A 75 7.39 11.47 -23.22
CA GLY A 75 6.99 11.72 -21.84
C GLY A 75 7.95 11.14 -20.79
N ILE A 76 8.95 10.36 -21.19
CA ILE A 76 9.95 9.77 -20.28
C ILE A 76 10.90 10.87 -19.80
N GLY A 77 11.05 10.99 -18.48
CA GLY A 77 12.01 11.93 -17.88
C GLY A 77 13.45 11.48 -18.11
N ILE A 78 14.33 12.39 -18.52
CA ILE A 78 15.73 12.08 -18.84
C ILE A 78 16.65 12.77 -17.83
N VAL A 79 17.49 11.97 -17.17
CA VAL A 79 18.65 12.44 -16.41
C VAL A 79 19.88 12.28 -17.28
N ILE A 80 20.65 13.33 -17.46
CA ILE A 80 21.91 13.30 -18.21
C ILE A 80 23.10 13.61 -17.31
N GLY A 81 24.22 12.93 -17.52
CA GLY A 81 25.46 13.13 -16.78
C GLY A 81 26.47 13.97 -17.53
N THR A 82 27.24 14.79 -16.80
CA THR A 82 28.53 15.29 -17.29
C THR A 82 29.61 14.26 -17.00
N SER A 83 30.68 14.23 -17.81
CA SER A 83 31.85 13.44 -17.45
C SER A 83 32.53 14.01 -16.20
N ASN A 84 33.15 13.14 -15.39
CA ASN A 84 34.04 13.59 -14.32
C ASN A 84 35.18 14.47 -14.87
N ALA A 85 35.63 14.20 -16.11
CA ALA A 85 36.68 14.96 -16.77
C ALA A 85 36.25 16.39 -17.16
N ASP A 86 34.94 16.67 -17.26
CA ASP A 86 34.44 18.00 -17.60
C ASP A 86 34.38 18.92 -16.38
N ILE A 87 34.40 18.37 -15.15
CA ILE A 87 34.22 19.13 -13.90
C ILE A 87 35.21 20.31 -13.81
N PRO A 88 36.53 20.16 -14.09
CA PRO A 88 37.44 21.28 -13.98
C PRO A 88 37.11 22.43 -14.93
N THR A 89 36.74 22.12 -16.18
CA THR A 89 36.38 23.16 -17.15
C THR A 89 35.02 23.78 -16.81
N LEU A 90 34.04 22.97 -16.41
CA LEU A 90 32.73 23.46 -15.95
C LEU A 90 32.85 24.39 -14.74
N ALA A 91 33.78 24.12 -13.81
CA ALA A 91 34.00 24.96 -12.64
C ALA A 91 34.70 26.29 -12.96
N ASN A 92 35.66 26.28 -13.90
CA ASN A 92 36.53 27.43 -14.15
C ASN A 92 36.10 28.30 -15.35
N ASP A 93 35.21 27.81 -16.22
CA ASP A 93 34.72 28.55 -17.39
C ASP A 93 33.17 28.53 -17.48
N PRO A 94 32.50 29.60 -17.01
CA PRO A 94 31.05 29.72 -17.15
C PRO A 94 30.56 29.72 -18.61
N ASN A 95 31.37 30.14 -19.58
CA ASN A 95 31.00 30.06 -21.00
C ASN A 95 30.97 28.61 -21.48
N PHE A 96 31.88 27.78 -20.98
CA PHE A 96 31.84 26.34 -21.26
C PHE A 96 30.56 25.71 -20.68
N ALA A 97 30.18 26.05 -19.45
CA ALA A 97 28.91 25.58 -18.86
C ALA A 97 27.70 26.01 -19.71
N LYS A 98 27.68 27.26 -20.20
CA LYS A 98 26.66 27.74 -21.13
C LYS A 98 26.66 26.95 -22.44
N GLN A 99 27.82 26.74 -23.06
CA GLN A 99 27.94 25.95 -24.30
C GLN A 99 27.48 24.51 -24.11
N TRP A 100 27.78 23.92 -22.94
CA TRP A 100 27.34 22.57 -22.59
C TRP A 100 25.80 22.52 -22.50
N ILE A 101 25.16 23.48 -21.82
CA ILE A 101 23.69 23.61 -21.77
C ILE A 101 23.10 23.86 -23.16
N ASP A 102 23.68 24.74 -23.96
CA ASP A 102 23.23 25.04 -25.33
C ASP A 102 23.24 23.76 -26.19
N SER A 103 24.31 22.97 -26.09
CA SER A 103 24.55 21.78 -26.93
C SER A 103 23.77 20.54 -26.49
N ASN A 104 23.63 20.34 -25.18
CA ASN A 104 23.14 19.08 -24.60
C ASN A 104 21.74 19.19 -24.00
N VAL A 105 21.23 20.40 -23.77
CA VAL A 105 19.92 20.63 -23.13
C VAL A 105 19.00 21.43 -24.04
N ILE A 106 19.36 22.68 -24.36
CA ILE A 106 18.50 23.60 -25.11
C ILE A 106 18.17 23.04 -26.50
N ARG A 107 19.14 22.42 -27.15
CA ARG A 107 18.96 21.77 -28.46
C ARG A 107 17.80 20.75 -28.48
N TYR A 108 17.54 20.07 -27.37
CA TYR A 108 16.58 18.96 -27.31
C TYR A 108 15.31 19.30 -26.50
N TYR A 109 15.36 20.29 -25.62
CA TYR A 109 14.24 20.68 -24.76
C TYR A 109 13.29 21.66 -25.49
N PRO A 110 11.94 21.55 -25.33
CA PRO A 110 11.21 20.63 -24.46
C PRO A 110 10.81 19.31 -25.12
N ALA A 111 11.20 19.06 -26.38
CA ALA A 111 10.81 17.83 -27.07
C ALA A 111 11.29 16.60 -26.29
N SER A 112 12.52 16.62 -25.81
CA SER A 112 13.05 15.64 -24.86
C SER A 112 12.89 16.16 -23.44
N ASN A 113 12.21 15.39 -22.59
CA ASN A 113 11.88 15.79 -21.22
C ASN A 113 13.08 15.63 -20.27
N ILE A 114 14.11 16.47 -20.46
CA ILE A 114 15.29 16.50 -19.59
C ILE A 114 14.89 17.11 -18.24
N ILE A 115 15.09 16.37 -17.15
CA ILE A 115 14.60 16.73 -15.81
C ILE A 115 15.73 17.00 -14.81
N VAL A 116 16.88 16.33 -14.94
CA VAL A 116 18.03 16.49 -14.04
C VAL A 116 19.34 16.41 -14.82
N ILE A 117 20.30 17.25 -14.46
CA ILE A 117 21.70 17.16 -14.88
C ILE A 117 22.52 16.69 -13.67
N THR A 118 23.25 15.60 -13.84
CA THR A 118 24.17 15.08 -12.82
C THR A 118 25.60 15.52 -13.15
N VAL A 119 26.22 16.27 -12.24
CA VAL A 119 27.59 16.77 -12.39
C VAL A 119 28.55 15.71 -11.87
N GLY A 120 29.07 14.91 -12.79
CA GLY A 120 29.87 13.74 -12.49
C GLY A 120 29.12 12.59 -11.82
N ASN A 121 29.85 11.50 -11.59
CA ASN A 121 29.39 10.28 -10.94
C ASN A 121 30.42 9.85 -9.89
N GLU A 122 29.97 9.70 -8.64
CA GLU A 122 30.74 9.25 -7.48
C GLU A 122 32.03 10.04 -7.23
N VAL A 123 32.00 11.35 -7.54
CA VAL A 123 33.17 12.24 -7.53
C VAL A 123 33.87 12.29 -6.17
N LEU A 124 33.09 12.33 -5.07
CA LEU A 124 33.64 12.42 -3.71
C LEU A 124 34.54 11.22 -3.37
N THR A 125 34.26 10.06 -3.96
CA THR A 125 34.97 8.80 -3.69
C THR A 125 35.93 8.41 -4.81
N SER A 126 36.14 9.27 -5.81
CA SER A 126 37.06 9.05 -6.94
C SER A 126 38.54 9.00 -6.55
N GLY A 127 38.90 9.57 -5.39
CA GLY A 127 40.29 9.79 -4.97
C GLY A 127 40.95 11.04 -5.58
N GLU A 128 40.26 11.76 -6.47
CA GLU A 128 40.78 12.96 -7.14
C GLU A 128 40.36 14.25 -6.42
N GLN A 129 41.18 14.72 -5.48
CA GLN A 129 40.90 15.92 -4.68
C GLN A 129 40.65 17.19 -5.54
N GLY A 130 41.26 17.26 -6.72
CA GLY A 130 41.02 18.33 -7.68
C GLY A 130 39.57 18.37 -8.18
N LEU A 131 38.96 17.20 -8.42
CA LEU A 131 37.57 17.10 -8.85
C LEU A 131 36.61 17.40 -7.69
N VAL A 132 36.91 16.86 -6.49
CA VAL A 132 36.11 17.07 -5.27
C VAL A 132 35.99 18.56 -4.92
N SER A 133 37.11 19.29 -4.97
CA SER A 133 37.12 20.73 -4.65
C SER A 133 36.40 21.61 -5.68
N GLN A 134 36.24 21.13 -6.91
CA GLN A 134 35.65 21.90 -8.02
C GLN A 134 34.18 21.54 -8.30
N LEU A 135 33.68 20.46 -7.71
CA LEU A 135 32.34 19.92 -7.95
C LEU A 135 31.22 20.95 -7.74
N VAL A 136 31.18 21.58 -6.56
CA VAL A 136 30.09 22.52 -6.21
C VAL A 136 30.12 23.75 -7.12
N GLN A 137 31.30 24.25 -7.50
CA GLN A 137 31.41 25.38 -8.43
C GLN A 137 30.94 25.01 -9.85
N ALA A 138 31.25 23.80 -10.33
CA ALA A 138 30.73 23.30 -11.60
C ALA A 138 29.19 23.22 -11.59
N MET A 139 28.59 22.78 -10.48
CA MET A 139 27.13 22.76 -10.28
C MET A 139 26.53 24.17 -10.32
N HIS A 140 27.15 25.15 -9.66
CA HIS A 140 26.73 26.56 -9.72
C HIS A 140 26.75 27.11 -11.15
N ASN A 141 27.83 26.88 -11.91
CA ASN A 141 27.94 27.40 -13.27
C ASN A 141 26.89 26.78 -14.21
N LEU A 142 26.59 25.48 -14.07
CA LEU A 142 25.49 24.84 -14.82
C LEU A 142 24.11 25.36 -14.41
N GLN A 143 23.88 25.59 -13.12
CA GLN A 143 22.64 26.18 -12.63
C GLN A 143 22.46 27.62 -13.16
N GLU A 144 23.51 28.43 -13.19
CA GLU A 144 23.48 29.78 -13.75
C GLU A 144 23.22 29.77 -15.25
N ALA A 145 23.81 28.83 -15.99
CA ALA A 145 23.52 28.62 -17.40
C ALA A 145 22.05 28.24 -17.64
N LEU A 146 21.48 27.34 -16.82
CA LEU A 146 20.05 27.00 -16.86
C LEU A 146 19.15 28.21 -16.50
N ASN A 147 19.54 29.00 -15.51
CA ASN A 147 18.80 30.21 -15.12
C ASN A 147 18.80 31.23 -16.27
N SER A 148 19.95 31.44 -16.92
CA SER A 148 20.09 32.31 -18.09
C SER A 148 19.23 31.84 -19.27
N ALA A 149 18.99 30.53 -19.39
CA ALA A 149 18.10 29.93 -20.38
C ALA A 149 16.62 29.89 -19.95
N SER A 150 16.25 30.42 -18.77
CA SER A 150 14.90 30.31 -18.18
C SER A 150 14.42 28.86 -17.97
N LEU A 151 15.38 27.96 -17.73
CA LEU A 151 15.18 26.54 -17.38
C LEU A 151 15.48 26.25 -15.90
N GLY A 152 16.01 27.24 -15.17
CA GLY A 152 16.15 27.19 -13.72
C GLY A 152 14.85 26.80 -13.02
N GLY A 153 14.92 25.85 -12.08
CA GLY A 153 13.76 25.30 -11.38
C GLY A 153 12.95 24.26 -12.16
N LYS A 154 13.04 24.25 -13.50
CA LYS A 154 12.42 23.21 -14.36
C LYS A 154 13.33 21.99 -14.53
N ILE A 155 14.63 22.24 -14.70
CA ILE A 155 15.67 21.22 -14.75
C ILE A 155 16.53 21.39 -13.50
N LYS A 156 16.70 20.30 -12.75
CA LYS A 156 17.50 20.30 -11.52
C LYS A 156 18.96 19.97 -11.82
N VAL A 157 19.86 20.43 -10.96
CA VAL A 157 21.28 20.08 -11.02
C VAL A 157 21.63 19.32 -9.75
N SER A 158 22.22 18.14 -9.88
CA SER A 158 22.64 17.32 -8.75
C SER A 158 23.97 16.63 -9.07
N THR A 159 24.42 15.73 -8.21
CA THR A 159 25.58 14.85 -8.41
C THR A 159 25.29 13.53 -7.73
N VAL A 160 25.87 12.44 -8.23
CA VAL A 160 25.57 11.08 -7.77
C VAL A 160 26.67 10.57 -6.85
N HIS A 161 26.28 9.94 -5.74
CA HIS A 161 27.18 9.45 -4.71
C HIS A 161 27.13 7.93 -4.56
N ALA A 162 28.27 7.32 -4.22
CA ALA A 162 28.33 5.96 -3.68
C ALA A 162 27.94 5.97 -2.19
N MET A 163 27.50 4.83 -1.65
CA MET A 163 27.27 4.69 -0.20
C MET A 163 28.52 4.96 0.66
N SER A 164 29.73 4.84 0.10
CA SER A 164 30.99 5.11 0.79
C SER A 164 31.25 6.59 1.11
N VAL A 165 30.34 7.49 0.73
CA VAL A 165 30.35 8.87 1.27
C VAL A 165 29.93 8.93 2.74
N LEU A 166 29.32 7.85 3.27
CA LEU A 166 28.98 7.70 4.67
C LEU A 166 30.14 7.09 5.47
N LYS A 167 30.43 7.65 6.64
CA LYS A 167 31.34 7.03 7.63
C LYS A 167 30.67 5.89 8.38
N GLN A 168 29.42 6.13 8.77
CA GLN A 168 28.58 5.22 9.53
C GLN A 168 27.26 5.09 8.80
N SER A 169 26.77 3.85 8.70
CA SER A 169 25.48 3.53 8.11
C SER A 169 24.74 2.41 8.84
N GLU A 170 25.35 1.83 9.88
CA GLU A 170 24.75 0.77 10.69
C GLU A 170 24.96 1.05 12.20
N PRO A 171 23.89 1.12 13.02
CA PRO A 171 22.48 1.08 12.58
C PRO A 171 22.10 2.34 11.76
N PRO A 172 21.00 2.33 10.97
CA PRO A 172 20.63 3.46 10.12
C PRO A 172 20.56 4.82 10.83
N SER A 173 20.09 4.86 12.09
CA SER A 173 20.05 6.08 12.90
C SER A 173 21.41 6.74 13.14
N SER A 174 22.50 5.99 12.98
CA SER A 174 23.88 6.47 13.15
C SER A 174 24.47 7.07 11.87
N GLY A 175 23.68 7.06 10.79
CA GLY A 175 24.02 7.61 9.48
C GLY A 175 24.75 8.94 9.58
N SER A 176 25.97 9.00 9.08
CA SER A 176 26.78 10.23 9.06
C SER A 176 27.75 10.22 7.88
N PHE A 177 27.92 11.38 7.24
CA PHE A 177 28.90 11.54 6.16
C PHE A 177 30.34 11.42 6.67
N ASP A 178 31.25 10.96 5.81
CA ASP A 178 32.67 10.92 6.15
C ASP A 178 33.20 12.34 6.44
N PRO A 179 33.81 12.57 7.61
CA PRO A 179 34.39 13.86 7.96
C PRO A 179 35.36 14.41 6.91
N ALA A 180 36.02 13.53 6.12
CA ALA A 180 36.89 13.90 5.02
C ALA A 180 36.19 14.74 3.93
N PHE A 181 34.85 14.65 3.82
CA PHE A 181 34.06 15.38 2.84
C PHE A 181 33.27 16.54 3.44
N SER A 182 33.44 16.86 4.74
CA SER A 182 32.55 17.78 5.47
C SER A 182 32.36 19.13 4.79
N ASP A 183 33.44 19.78 4.35
CA ASP A 183 33.38 21.11 3.76
C ASP A 183 32.68 21.09 2.39
N THR A 184 33.06 20.13 1.53
CA THR A 184 32.40 19.93 0.24
C THR A 184 30.93 19.54 0.41
N MET A 185 30.61 18.67 1.36
CA MET A 185 29.24 18.22 1.63
C MET A 185 28.38 19.38 2.13
N LYS A 186 28.90 20.25 2.99
CA LYS A 186 28.18 21.49 3.40
C LYS A 186 27.86 22.38 2.21
N GLY A 187 28.84 22.62 1.33
CA GLY A 187 28.63 23.41 0.12
C GLY A 187 27.61 22.78 -0.83
N LEU A 188 27.69 21.47 -1.02
CA LEU A 188 26.76 20.70 -1.83
C LEU A 188 25.33 20.75 -1.27
N LEU A 189 25.13 20.46 0.01
CA LEU A 189 23.80 20.46 0.63
C LEU A 189 23.18 21.87 0.65
N GLY A 190 24.00 22.91 0.82
CA GLY A 190 23.57 24.30 0.64
C GLY A 190 23.03 24.54 -0.78
N PHE A 191 23.80 24.16 -1.80
CA PHE A 191 23.37 24.26 -3.20
C PHE A 191 22.06 23.50 -3.47
N LEU A 192 21.95 22.26 -2.99
CA LEU A 192 20.76 21.42 -3.21
C LEU A 192 19.51 22.04 -2.58
N LYS A 193 19.62 22.60 -1.36
CA LYS A 193 18.52 23.34 -0.72
C LYS A 193 18.12 24.57 -1.50
N ASP A 194 19.10 25.41 -1.88
CA ASP A 194 18.85 26.67 -2.56
C ASP A 194 18.17 26.49 -3.93
N THR A 195 18.42 25.34 -4.58
CA THR A 195 17.87 25.02 -5.91
C THR A 195 16.67 24.07 -5.86
N GLY A 196 16.34 23.50 -4.69
CA GLY A 196 15.38 22.42 -4.53
C GLY A 196 15.74 21.20 -5.39
N SER A 197 17.02 20.84 -5.42
CA SER A 197 17.55 19.70 -6.17
C SER A 197 17.76 18.49 -5.24
N PRO A 198 17.64 17.25 -5.75
CA PRO A 198 17.72 16.06 -4.91
C PRO A 198 19.17 15.69 -4.57
N PHE A 199 19.35 14.99 -3.45
CA PHE A 199 20.56 14.23 -3.14
C PHE A 199 20.47 12.85 -3.79
N MET A 200 21.39 12.55 -4.71
CA MET A 200 21.36 11.32 -5.51
C MET A 200 22.39 10.29 -5.01
N ILE A 201 21.96 9.06 -4.71
CA ILE A 201 22.77 8.04 -4.04
C ILE A 201 22.61 6.64 -4.66
N ASN A 202 23.65 5.82 -4.60
CA ASN A 202 23.72 4.46 -5.14
C ASN A 202 23.76 3.38 -4.02
N PRO A 203 22.63 3.05 -3.36
CA PRO A 203 22.54 1.94 -2.41
C PRO A 203 22.50 0.60 -3.13
N TYR A 204 23.41 -0.31 -2.80
CA TYR A 204 23.48 -1.65 -3.39
C TYR A 204 23.45 -2.75 -2.31
N PRO A 205 22.27 -3.29 -1.97
CA PRO A 205 22.15 -4.48 -1.13
C PRO A 205 22.91 -5.70 -1.66
N PHE A 206 23.14 -5.77 -2.98
CA PHE A 206 23.95 -6.80 -3.65
C PHE A 206 25.38 -6.87 -3.08
N PHE A 207 26.09 -5.73 -3.02
CA PHE A 207 27.47 -5.69 -2.50
C PHE A 207 27.53 -5.94 -0.99
N ALA A 208 26.49 -5.53 -0.26
CA ALA A 208 26.37 -5.86 1.16
C ALA A 208 26.26 -7.37 1.39
N TYR A 209 25.48 -8.07 0.56
CA TYR A 209 25.39 -9.54 0.62
C TYR A 209 26.69 -10.22 0.18
N GLN A 210 27.39 -9.71 -0.85
CA GLN A 210 28.70 -10.26 -1.25
C GLN A 210 29.71 -10.21 -0.09
N SER A 211 29.66 -9.15 0.72
CA SER A 211 30.52 -8.98 1.89
C SER A 211 30.12 -9.85 3.08
N ASP A 212 28.85 -10.24 3.16
CA ASP A 212 28.28 -11.06 4.23
C ASP A 212 27.28 -12.10 3.68
N PRO A 213 27.76 -13.23 3.14
CA PRO A 213 26.95 -14.15 2.35
C PRO A 213 26.07 -15.09 3.18
N ARG A 214 25.62 -14.66 4.36
CA ARG A 214 24.76 -15.46 5.25
C ARG A 214 23.31 -15.48 4.75
N PRO A 215 22.55 -16.58 4.93
CA PRO A 215 21.17 -16.68 4.46
C PRO A 215 20.25 -15.58 5.00
N GLU A 216 20.41 -15.18 6.26
CA GLU A 216 19.63 -14.10 6.88
C GLU A 216 19.96 -12.71 6.32
N THR A 217 21.15 -12.53 5.74
CA THR A 217 21.54 -11.30 5.04
C THR A 217 20.97 -11.32 3.62
N LEU A 218 20.97 -12.49 2.95
CA LEU A 218 20.32 -12.65 1.65
C LEU A 218 18.83 -12.31 1.73
N ALA A 219 18.11 -12.91 2.69
CA ALA A 219 16.68 -12.67 2.85
C ALA A 219 16.38 -11.18 3.13
N PHE A 220 17.21 -10.53 3.94
CA PHE A 220 17.12 -9.10 4.25
C PHE A 220 17.41 -8.22 3.01
N CYS A 221 18.38 -8.59 2.17
CA CYS A 221 18.66 -7.86 0.93
C CYS A 221 17.58 -8.07 -0.15
N LEU A 222 16.96 -9.24 -0.20
CA LEU A 222 15.97 -9.61 -1.23
C LEU A 222 14.51 -9.28 -0.85
N PHE A 223 14.28 -8.52 0.23
CA PHE A 223 12.93 -8.23 0.76
C PHE A 223 12.11 -9.49 1.12
N GLN A 224 12.79 -10.60 1.42
CA GLN A 224 12.14 -11.84 1.82
C GLN A 224 11.84 -11.84 3.32
N PRO A 225 10.91 -12.69 3.82
CA PRO A 225 10.64 -12.80 5.25
C PRO A 225 11.91 -13.06 6.05
N ASN A 226 12.17 -12.21 7.05
CA ASN A 226 13.31 -12.29 7.94
C ASN A 226 12.98 -11.64 9.30
N SER A 227 13.88 -11.72 10.28
CA SER A 227 13.66 -11.15 11.62
C SER A 227 13.76 -9.62 11.68
N GLY A 228 14.20 -8.98 10.60
CA GLY A 228 14.61 -7.59 10.55
C GLY A 228 15.96 -7.33 11.21
N ARG A 229 16.35 -6.06 11.23
CA ARG A 229 17.49 -5.51 11.96
C ARG A 229 16.98 -4.36 12.83
N PHE A 230 17.07 -4.56 14.14
CA PHE A 230 16.59 -3.57 15.10
C PHE A 230 17.60 -2.44 15.28
N ASP A 231 17.15 -1.23 15.04
CA ASP A 231 17.87 0.00 15.28
C ASP A 231 17.43 0.60 16.61
N SER A 232 18.32 0.55 17.62
CA SER A 232 18.05 1.08 18.94
C SER A 232 17.97 2.61 19.01
N GLY A 233 18.57 3.33 18.05
CA GLY A 233 18.55 4.79 18.04
C GLY A 233 17.21 5.35 17.55
N THR A 234 16.54 4.65 16.64
CA THR A 234 15.20 5.04 16.15
C THR A 234 14.06 4.16 16.68
N ASN A 235 14.37 3.05 17.35
CA ASN A 235 13.42 2.02 17.75
C ASN A 235 12.64 1.42 16.55
N ILE A 236 13.28 1.36 15.39
CA ILE A 236 12.74 0.82 14.15
C ILE A 236 13.34 -0.57 13.93
N ASN A 237 12.52 -1.54 13.54
CA ASN A 237 13.00 -2.82 13.03
C ASN A 237 12.95 -2.80 11.50
N TYR A 238 14.09 -2.56 10.86
CA TYR A 238 14.17 -2.55 9.40
C TYR A 238 13.98 -3.96 8.87
N MET A 239 13.10 -4.12 7.88
CA MET A 239 12.75 -5.44 7.33
C MET A 239 13.48 -5.75 6.02
N ASN A 240 14.13 -4.77 5.40
CA ASN A 240 14.97 -4.97 4.23
C ASN A 240 16.17 -4.00 4.24
N MET A 241 17.22 -4.38 3.49
CA MET A 241 18.48 -3.62 3.42
C MET A 241 18.34 -2.29 2.65
N PHE A 242 17.45 -2.25 1.65
CA PHE A 242 17.25 -1.04 0.85
C PHE A 242 16.76 0.12 1.71
N ASP A 243 15.71 -0.09 2.51
CA ASP A 243 15.17 0.89 3.45
C ASP A 243 16.23 1.31 4.46
N ALA A 244 16.98 0.35 5.01
CA ALA A 244 18.05 0.64 5.97
C ALA A 244 19.16 1.53 5.38
N GLN A 245 19.60 1.26 4.14
CA GLN A 245 20.62 2.05 3.46
C GLN A 245 20.13 3.45 3.12
N VAL A 246 18.90 3.57 2.62
CA VAL A 246 18.30 4.86 2.27
C VAL A 246 18.04 5.70 3.53
N ASP A 247 17.60 5.09 4.63
CA ASP A 247 17.39 5.80 5.89
C ASP A 247 18.69 6.16 6.60
N ALA A 248 19.77 5.41 6.40
CA ALA A 248 21.10 5.84 6.84
C ALA A 248 21.53 7.16 6.15
N VAL A 249 21.19 7.33 4.86
CA VAL A 249 21.42 8.59 4.14
C VAL A 249 20.51 9.69 4.70
N ARG A 250 19.23 9.39 4.98
CA ARG A 250 18.31 10.35 5.61
C ARG A 250 18.85 10.82 6.97
N SER A 251 19.32 9.91 7.81
CA SER A 251 19.95 10.25 9.10
C SER A 251 21.19 11.13 8.92
N ALA A 252 22.04 10.86 7.92
CA ALA A 252 23.21 11.69 7.62
C ALA A 252 22.84 13.10 7.16
N LEU A 253 21.80 13.24 6.33
CA LEU A 253 21.27 14.55 5.90
C LEU A 253 20.69 15.32 7.09
N ASN A 254 19.93 14.66 7.95
CA ASN A 254 19.36 15.28 9.15
C ASN A 254 20.45 15.76 10.11
N ALA A 255 21.55 15.00 10.26
CA ALA A 255 22.70 15.41 11.06
C ALA A 255 23.46 16.64 10.50
N MET A 256 23.16 17.04 9.26
CA MET A 256 23.67 18.26 8.61
C MET A 256 22.54 19.27 8.35
N ASP A 257 21.48 19.27 9.18
CA ASP A 257 20.34 20.19 9.13
C ASP A 257 19.64 20.24 7.76
N SER A 258 19.64 19.12 7.03
CA SER A 258 19.20 19.01 5.64
C SER A 258 18.00 18.10 5.44
N GLU A 259 17.02 18.16 6.36
CA GLU A 259 15.85 17.27 6.33
C GLU A 259 14.98 17.47 5.08
N ASP A 260 14.91 18.68 4.54
CA ASP A 260 14.08 19.03 3.38
C ASP A 260 14.67 18.59 2.02
N VAL A 261 15.93 18.13 2.00
CA VAL A 261 16.56 17.65 0.77
C VAL A 261 15.97 16.28 0.39
N GLU A 262 15.39 16.19 -0.80
CA GLU A 262 14.85 14.95 -1.34
C GLU A 262 15.96 13.94 -1.64
N ILE A 263 15.73 12.66 -1.34
CA ILE A 263 16.64 11.57 -1.73
C ILE A 263 16.11 10.93 -3.01
N VAL A 264 17.01 10.70 -3.97
CA VAL A 264 16.77 9.91 -5.18
C VAL A 264 17.80 8.78 -5.21
N VAL A 265 17.35 7.55 -5.37
CA VAL A 265 18.23 6.39 -5.60
C VAL A 265 18.62 6.39 -7.07
N ALA A 266 19.85 6.77 -7.36
CA ALA A 266 20.33 7.00 -8.72
C ALA A 266 20.79 5.73 -9.44
N GLU A 267 21.08 4.68 -8.68
CA GLU A 267 21.35 3.31 -9.13
C GLU A 267 21.10 2.33 -8.00
N THR A 268 20.46 1.21 -8.34
CA THR A 268 20.46 0.01 -7.52
C THR A 268 20.06 -1.21 -8.35
N GLY A 269 20.58 -2.39 -8.06
CA GLY A 269 20.31 -3.58 -8.86
C GLY A 269 20.98 -4.84 -8.32
N TRP A 270 20.79 -5.94 -9.05
CA TRP A 270 21.35 -7.24 -8.69
C TRP A 270 21.74 -8.02 -9.95
N ALA A 271 23.00 -8.46 -10.02
CA ALA A 271 23.51 -9.20 -11.17
C ALA A 271 22.91 -10.60 -11.26
N TYR A 272 22.50 -11.04 -12.45
CA TYR A 272 21.90 -12.38 -12.62
C TYR A 272 22.93 -13.47 -12.94
N LYS A 273 24.17 -13.09 -13.22
CA LYS A 273 25.30 -13.98 -13.53
C LYS A 273 26.59 -13.33 -13.04
N GLY A 274 27.58 -14.13 -12.67
CA GLY A 274 28.92 -13.66 -12.26
C GLY A 274 29.99 -14.70 -12.54
N ASP A 275 31.23 -14.37 -12.18
CA ASP A 275 32.34 -15.33 -12.19
C ASP A 275 32.12 -16.43 -11.13
N SER A 276 32.80 -17.57 -11.29
CA SER A 276 32.60 -18.73 -10.41
C SER A 276 32.94 -18.50 -8.93
N ASN A 277 33.68 -17.44 -8.63
CA ASN A 277 34.07 -17.02 -7.27
C ASN A 277 33.14 -15.96 -6.68
N GLU A 278 32.15 -15.47 -7.43
CA GLU A 278 31.19 -14.48 -6.95
C GLU A 278 29.99 -15.14 -6.28
N VAL A 279 29.64 -14.66 -5.08
CA VAL A 279 28.47 -15.14 -4.33
C VAL A 279 27.32 -14.18 -4.55
N GLY A 280 26.12 -14.70 -4.82
CA GLY A 280 24.91 -13.89 -4.97
C GLY A 280 24.35 -13.75 -6.39
N PRO A 281 25.17 -13.63 -7.46
CA PRO A 281 24.63 -13.58 -8.81
C PRO A 281 23.86 -14.84 -9.18
N SER A 282 22.57 -14.68 -9.50
CA SER A 282 21.70 -15.71 -10.05
C SER A 282 20.44 -15.06 -10.62
N ILE A 283 19.78 -15.73 -11.56
CA ILE A 283 18.50 -15.26 -12.10
C ILE A 283 17.46 -15.17 -10.98
N GLU A 284 17.45 -16.13 -10.06
CA GLU A 284 16.51 -16.20 -8.95
C GLU A 284 16.67 -14.99 -8.01
N ASN A 285 17.90 -14.67 -7.60
CA ASN A 285 18.16 -13.54 -6.71
C ASN A 285 17.95 -12.20 -7.42
N ALA A 286 18.36 -12.08 -8.68
CA ALA A 286 18.17 -10.85 -9.45
C ALA A 286 16.69 -10.55 -9.69
N LYS A 287 15.90 -11.58 -10.02
CA LYS A 287 14.45 -11.48 -10.14
C LYS A 287 13.80 -11.14 -8.81
N ALA A 288 14.21 -11.78 -7.71
CA ALA A 288 13.69 -11.49 -6.38
C ALA A 288 13.97 -10.05 -5.96
N TYR A 289 15.21 -9.59 -6.09
CA TYR A 289 15.61 -8.24 -5.72
C TYR A 289 14.86 -7.19 -6.55
N ASN A 290 15.01 -7.22 -7.87
CA ASN A 290 14.44 -6.20 -8.75
C ASN A 290 12.91 -6.23 -8.73
N GLY A 291 12.30 -7.42 -8.70
CA GLY A 291 10.85 -7.59 -8.60
C GLY A 291 10.28 -7.09 -7.28
N ASN A 292 10.90 -7.44 -6.15
CA ASN A 292 10.41 -7.00 -4.84
C ASN A 292 10.68 -5.52 -4.58
N LEU A 293 11.79 -4.97 -5.09
CA LEU A 293 12.05 -3.53 -5.06
C LEU A 293 10.96 -2.78 -5.86
N ILE A 294 10.64 -3.22 -7.07
CA ILE A 294 9.55 -2.62 -7.86
C ILE A 294 8.21 -2.70 -7.10
N ALA A 295 7.91 -3.82 -6.45
CA ALA A 295 6.71 -3.96 -5.63
C ALA A 295 6.72 -3.00 -4.42
N HIS A 296 7.84 -2.89 -3.73
CA HIS A 296 8.04 -1.95 -2.62
C HIS A 296 7.82 -0.50 -3.07
N LEU A 297 8.41 -0.08 -4.18
CA LEU A 297 8.22 1.27 -4.74
C LEU A 297 6.75 1.53 -5.10
N ARG A 298 6.08 0.56 -5.74
CA ARG A 298 4.66 0.65 -6.10
C ARG A 298 3.72 0.71 -4.90
N SER A 299 4.12 0.13 -3.76
CA SER A 299 3.33 0.22 -2.52
C SER A 299 3.24 1.66 -1.98
N MET A 300 4.17 2.54 -2.39
CA MET A 300 4.31 3.91 -1.90
C MET A 300 4.45 4.05 -0.38
N VAL A 301 4.77 2.94 0.31
CA VAL A 301 5.00 2.96 1.76
C VAL A 301 6.18 3.85 2.14
N GLY A 302 7.15 4.03 1.23
CA GLY A 302 8.39 4.75 1.49
C GLY A 302 9.32 3.95 2.40
N THR A 303 10.29 4.62 2.99
CA THR A 303 11.16 4.03 4.01
C THR A 303 10.64 4.38 5.41
N PRO A 304 11.05 3.67 6.47
CA PRO A 304 10.63 4.00 7.84
C PRO A 304 10.84 5.46 8.27
N LEU A 305 11.93 6.13 7.86
CA LEU A 305 12.17 7.57 8.13
C LEU A 305 11.58 8.51 7.07
N MET A 306 11.14 7.98 5.92
CA MET A 306 10.44 8.74 4.88
C MET A 306 9.13 8.06 4.47
N PRO A 307 8.17 7.89 5.39
CA PRO A 307 6.95 7.13 5.12
C PRO A 307 5.99 7.90 4.21
N GLY A 308 5.17 7.15 3.46
CA GLY A 308 4.04 7.69 2.70
C GLY A 308 4.40 8.32 1.35
N LYS A 309 5.67 8.20 0.91
CA LYS A 309 6.12 8.59 -0.43
C LYS A 309 7.15 7.58 -0.94
N SER A 310 6.97 7.08 -2.16
CA SER A 310 8.00 6.26 -2.82
C SER A 310 9.27 7.08 -3.05
N VAL A 311 10.43 6.45 -2.84
CA VAL A 311 11.72 7.02 -3.20
C VAL A 311 11.92 6.84 -4.70
N ASP A 312 12.14 7.95 -5.42
CA ASP A 312 12.51 7.90 -6.84
C ASP A 312 13.75 7.01 -7.03
N THR A 313 13.64 5.94 -7.81
CA THR A 313 14.65 4.88 -7.86
C THR A 313 14.94 4.45 -9.29
N TYR A 314 16.22 4.46 -9.67
CA TYR A 314 16.71 4.01 -10.97
C TYR A 314 17.31 2.62 -10.85
N LEU A 315 16.71 1.66 -11.56
CA LEU A 315 17.17 0.28 -11.62
C LEU A 315 18.43 0.17 -12.49
N PHE A 316 19.45 -0.50 -11.97
CA PHE A 316 20.69 -0.81 -12.68
C PHE A 316 20.64 -2.28 -13.15
N ALA A 317 20.53 -2.56 -14.46
CA ALA A 317 20.48 -1.63 -15.59
C ALA A 317 19.53 -2.10 -16.71
N LEU A 318 19.33 -1.27 -17.74
CA LEU A 318 18.46 -1.58 -18.87
C LEU A 318 18.97 -2.78 -19.68
N TYR A 319 20.25 -2.80 -20.02
CA TYR A 319 20.91 -3.88 -20.77
C TYR A 319 22.14 -4.36 -20.04
N ASP A 320 22.59 -5.56 -20.39
CA ASP A 320 23.94 -6.02 -20.07
C ASP A 320 24.97 -5.17 -20.81
N GLU A 321 26.00 -4.74 -20.10
CA GLU A 321 27.09 -3.93 -20.65
C GLU A 321 28.32 -4.82 -20.84
N ASP A 322 28.42 -5.51 -21.98
CA ASP A 322 29.40 -6.59 -22.21
C ASP A 322 30.87 -6.14 -22.26
N LEU A 323 31.12 -4.85 -22.47
CA LEU A 323 32.45 -4.25 -22.44
C LEU A 323 32.84 -3.71 -21.05
N LYS A 324 31.99 -3.83 -20.02
CA LYS A 324 32.34 -3.39 -18.67
C LYS A 324 33.55 -4.15 -18.13
N PRO A 325 34.61 -3.45 -17.68
CA PRO A 325 35.76 -4.08 -17.05
C PRO A 325 35.41 -4.57 -15.64
N GLY A 326 36.24 -5.44 -15.07
CA GLY A 326 36.07 -5.95 -13.70
C GLY A 326 35.36 -7.30 -13.64
N ALA A 327 34.70 -7.54 -12.51
CA ALA A 327 34.08 -8.83 -12.19
C ALA A 327 33.05 -9.29 -13.24
N GLY A 328 32.82 -10.60 -13.31
CA GLY A 328 31.77 -11.23 -14.12
C GLY A 328 30.41 -10.56 -13.99
N SER A 329 30.03 -10.21 -12.76
CA SER A 329 28.74 -9.60 -12.43
C SER A 329 28.48 -8.24 -13.07
N GLU A 330 29.53 -7.43 -13.30
CA GLU A 330 29.42 -6.10 -13.91
C GLU A 330 28.82 -6.13 -15.32
N ARG A 331 28.90 -7.28 -16.01
CA ARG A 331 28.39 -7.49 -17.37
C ARG A 331 27.00 -8.16 -17.39
N ALA A 332 26.32 -8.27 -16.24
CA ALA A 332 25.13 -9.11 -16.07
C ALA A 332 24.03 -8.48 -15.19
N PHE A 333 23.87 -7.15 -15.24
CA PHE A 333 22.81 -6.42 -14.52
C PHE A 333 21.57 -6.11 -15.38
N GLY A 334 21.58 -6.43 -16.66
CA GLY A 334 20.56 -6.07 -17.63
C GLY A 334 19.20 -6.72 -17.37
N LEU A 335 18.16 -5.89 -17.23
CA LEU A 335 16.76 -6.35 -17.20
C LEU A 335 16.26 -6.81 -18.57
N PHE A 336 16.86 -6.28 -19.63
CA PHE A 336 16.58 -6.65 -21.01
C PHE A 336 17.87 -7.09 -21.72
N LYS A 337 17.72 -7.95 -22.71
CA LYS A 337 18.77 -8.35 -23.62
C LYS A 337 18.83 -7.37 -24.80
N PRO A 338 19.94 -7.33 -25.55
CA PRO A 338 20.04 -6.47 -26.72
C PRO A 338 19.02 -6.78 -27.83
N ASP A 339 18.44 -7.99 -27.84
CA ASP A 339 17.32 -8.37 -28.72
C ASP A 339 15.94 -7.85 -28.25
N LEU A 340 15.92 -6.99 -27.22
CA LEU A 340 14.74 -6.36 -26.59
C LEU A 340 13.86 -7.32 -25.79
N THR A 341 14.27 -8.58 -25.59
CA THR A 341 13.57 -9.51 -24.71
C THR A 341 13.96 -9.28 -23.25
N MET A 342 13.05 -9.58 -22.32
CA MET A 342 13.36 -9.52 -20.89
C MET A 342 14.34 -10.64 -20.52
N THR A 343 15.35 -10.32 -19.72
CA THR A 343 16.25 -11.31 -19.12
C THR A 343 15.49 -12.20 -18.13
N TYR A 344 14.62 -11.58 -17.33
CA TYR A 344 13.68 -12.21 -16.41
C TYR A 344 12.53 -11.23 -16.14
N ASP A 345 11.31 -11.74 -15.88
CA ASP A 345 10.14 -10.89 -15.67
C ASP A 345 10.09 -10.35 -14.22
N VAL A 346 10.09 -9.02 -14.11
CA VAL A 346 9.98 -8.26 -12.85
C VAL A 346 8.74 -7.37 -12.81
N GLY A 347 7.77 -7.61 -13.71
CA GLY A 347 6.50 -6.90 -13.74
C GLY A 347 6.58 -5.47 -14.29
N LEU A 348 7.53 -5.18 -15.19
CA LEU A 348 7.68 -3.86 -15.84
C LEU A 348 6.84 -3.71 -17.12
N SER A 349 6.36 -4.79 -17.73
CA SER A 349 5.56 -4.71 -18.95
C SER A 349 4.21 -4.04 -18.69
N LYS A 350 3.86 -3.00 -19.46
CA LYS A 350 2.49 -2.47 -19.51
C LYS A 350 1.53 -3.50 -20.12
N THR A 351 2.07 -4.44 -20.90
CA THR A 351 1.34 -5.44 -21.68
C THR A 351 1.00 -6.71 -20.89
N SER A 352 1.57 -6.92 -19.68
CA SER A 352 1.04 -7.89 -18.71
C SER A 352 -0.36 -7.50 -18.18
N GLN A 353 -0.83 -6.28 -18.50
CA GLN A 353 -2.23 -5.84 -18.39
C GLN A 353 -2.99 -5.86 -19.74
N GLN A 354 -2.38 -6.25 -20.87
CA GLN A 354 -2.98 -6.16 -22.22
C GLN A 354 -3.03 -7.47 -23.02
N VAL A 355 -2.81 -8.65 -22.44
CA VAL A 355 -3.27 -9.89 -23.09
C VAL A 355 -4.75 -10.09 -22.81
N ARG A 356 -5.59 -9.16 -23.28
CA ARG A 356 -6.94 -9.37 -23.82
C ARG A 356 -7.37 -8.09 -24.55
N ILE A 357 -7.72 -8.26 -25.82
CA ILE A 357 -8.52 -7.37 -26.67
C ILE A 357 -7.71 -6.44 -27.59
N PHE A 358 -7.46 -6.95 -28.79
CA PHE A 358 -7.48 -6.16 -30.01
C PHE A 358 -8.92 -5.69 -30.29
N THR A 359 -9.03 -4.48 -30.85
CA THR A 359 -10.15 -3.90 -31.64
C THR A 359 -11.03 -2.85 -30.94
N VAL A 360 -10.59 -1.59 -31.11
CA VAL A 360 -11.38 -0.41 -31.57
C VAL A 360 -11.98 0.60 -30.56
N LEU A 361 -11.50 1.85 -30.77
CA LEU A 361 -12.08 3.20 -30.58
C LEU A 361 -12.17 3.84 -29.18
N GLN A 362 -11.32 4.87 -29.03
CA GLN A 362 -11.40 6.09 -28.21
C GLN A 362 -12.41 6.11 -27.06
N PHE A 363 -11.98 6.17 -25.80
CA PHE A 363 -12.54 7.06 -24.77
C PHE A 363 -11.53 7.29 -23.62
N TRP A 364 -11.19 8.57 -23.42
CA TRP A 364 -10.82 9.30 -22.19
C TRP A 364 -10.34 8.51 -20.94
N VAL A 365 -9.10 8.78 -20.53
CA VAL A 365 -8.49 8.29 -19.27
C VAL A 365 -9.05 9.10 -18.09
N PHE A 366 -9.83 8.47 -17.23
CA PHE A 366 -10.10 8.91 -15.86
C PHE A 366 -9.08 8.28 -14.89
N ALA A 367 -8.78 8.99 -13.80
CA ALA A 367 -7.84 8.60 -12.75
C ALA A 367 -7.95 7.13 -12.33
N ASP A 368 -6.81 6.45 -12.17
CA ASP A 368 -6.71 5.04 -11.78
C ASP A 368 -7.49 4.77 -10.49
N SER A 369 -8.58 4.02 -10.63
CA SER A 369 -9.36 3.49 -9.51
C SER A 369 -8.68 2.21 -9.01
N GLU A 370 -8.64 2.02 -7.69
CA GLU A 370 -8.15 0.77 -7.10
C GLU A 370 -9.09 -0.37 -7.48
N SER A 371 -8.72 -1.12 -8.53
CA SER A 371 -9.63 -2.08 -9.17
C SER A 371 -10.10 -3.19 -8.23
N PHE A 372 -9.39 -3.48 -7.14
CA PHE A 372 -9.71 -4.57 -6.21
C PHE A 372 -10.60 -4.15 -5.01
N ILE A 373 -10.84 -2.85 -4.80
CA ILE A 373 -11.74 -2.38 -3.72
C ILE A 373 -13.15 -2.18 -4.28
N GLY A 374 -14.06 -3.02 -3.80
CA GLY A 374 -15.49 -2.90 -4.02
C GLY A 374 -16.26 -2.50 -2.77
N ILE A 375 -17.53 -2.15 -2.93
CA ILE A 375 -18.45 -1.93 -1.82
C ILE A 375 -19.82 -2.53 -2.11
N ASN A 376 -20.48 -3.05 -1.07
CA ASN A 376 -21.86 -3.51 -1.14
C ASN A 376 -22.81 -2.32 -1.03
N TYR A 377 -23.71 -2.16 -2.00
CA TYR A 377 -24.76 -1.15 -1.96
C TYR A 377 -26.10 -1.85 -1.68
N GLY A 378 -26.38 -2.01 -0.38
CA GLY A 378 -27.64 -2.52 0.14
C GLY A 378 -28.78 -1.49 0.04
N GLN A 379 -30.01 -1.99 -0.07
CA GLN A 379 -31.22 -1.19 -0.31
C GLN A 379 -32.31 -1.44 0.74
N VAL A 380 -32.03 -2.19 1.82
CA VAL A 380 -33.00 -2.48 2.88
C VAL A 380 -33.07 -1.28 3.84
N ALA A 381 -33.49 -0.14 3.31
CA ALA A 381 -33.63 1.12 4.02
C ALA A 381 -34.63 2.07 3.33
N ASP A 382 -35.23 2.99 4.11
CA ASP A 382 -36.15 4.02 3.62
C ASP A 382 -35.57 5.44 3.59
N ASN A 383 -34.30 5.60 3.96
CA ASN A 383 -33.65 6.89 4.13
C ASN A 383 -32.44 7.09 3.19
N LEU A 384 -32.21 6.20 2.23
CA LEU A 384 -31.04 6.25 1.34
C LEU A 384 -31.06 7.48 0.41
N PRO A 385 -29.89 8.06 0.08
CA PRO A 385 -29.82 9.16 -0.87
C PRO A 385 -30.19 8.70 -2.30
N PRO A 386 -30.55 9.65 -3.19
CA PRO A 386 -30.80 9.33 -4.59
C PRO A 386 -29.58 8.67 -5.25
N PRO A 387 -29.76 7.67 -6.13
CA PRO A 387 -28.64 6.96 -6.77
C PRO A 387 -27.63 7.84 -7.49
N SER A 388 -28.06 8.97 -8.05
CA SER A 388 -27.19 9.95 -8.72
C SER A 388 -26.22 10.64 -7.74
N GLU A 389 -26.64 10.89 -6.50
CA GLU A 389 -25.77 11.44 -5.46
C GLU A 389 -24.81 10.38 -4.93
N THR A 390 -25.24 9.12 -4.85
CA THR A 390 -24.36 7.99 -4.54
C THR A 390 -23.30 7.77 -5.62
N ALA A 391 -23.65 7.86 -6.90
CA ALA A 391 -22.68 7.78 -7.99
C ALA A 391 -21.63 8.90 -7.93
N LYS A 392 -22.02 10.12 -7.51
CA LYS A 392 -21.07 11.22 -7.24
C LYS A 392 -20.14 10.89 -6.07
N LEU A 393 -20.71 10.37 -4.97
CA LEU A 393 -19.93 9.94 -3.80
C LEU A 393 -18.89 8.89 -4.19
N LEU A 394 -19.31 7.81 -4.86
CA LEU A 394 -18.40 6.74 -5.27
C LEU A 394 -17.26 7.26 -6.16
N LYS A 395 -17.56 8.16 -7.11
CA LYS A 395 -16.52 8.81 -7.93
C LYS A 395 -15.51 9.62 -7.14
N SER A 396 -15.88 10.16 -5.97
CA SER A 396 -14.96 10.85 -5.05
C SER A 396 -14.15 9.90 -4.15
N THR A 397 -14.33 8.59 -4.29
CA THR A 397 -13.62 7.57 -3.50
C THR A 397 -12.75 6.66 -4.37
N SER A 398 -11.83 5.91 -3.76
CA SER A 398 -11.02 4.88 -4.42
C SER A 398 -11.81 3.62 -4.80
N ILE A 399 -13.09 3.52 -4.41
CA ILE A 399 -13.97 2.39 -4.71
C ILE A 399 -14.15 2.25 -6.23
N GLY A 400 -13.66 1.14 -6.78
CA GLY A 400 -13.73 0.83 -8.20
C GLY A 400 -14.89 -0.09 -8.59
N LYS A 401 -15.53 -0.75 -7.62
CA LYS A 401 -16.59 -1.72 -7.86
C LYS A 401 -17.75 -1.57 -6.89
N VAL A 402 -18.96 -1.88 -7.34
CA VAL A 402 -20.17 -1.93 -6.51
C VAL A 402 -20.86 -3.28 -6.71
N ARG A 403 -21.28 -3.89 -5.60
CA ARG A 403 -22.15 -5.07 -5.62
C ARG A 403 -23.57 -4.68 -5.22
N LEU A 404 -24.51 -5.01 -6.10
CA LEU A 404 -25.96 -4.89 -5.89
C LEU A 404 -26.54 -6.28 -5.65
N TYR A 405 -27.48 -6.40 -4.72
CA TYR A 405 -28.20 -7.66 -4.44
C TYR A 405 -29.32 -7.94 -5.47
N GLY A 406 -29.66 -6.94 -6.27
CA GLY A 406 -30.61 -7.00 -7.38
C GLY A 406 -30.10 -6.24 -8.61
N ALA A 407 -30.97 -5.98 -9.56
CA ALA A 407 -30.68 -5.20 -10.76
C ALA A 407 -31.50 -3.90 -10.82
N ASP A 408 -31.36 -3.05 -9.80
CA ASP A 408 -32.09 -1.79 -9.73
C ASP A 408 -31.72 -0.86 -10.92
N PRO A 409 -32.70 -0.52 -11.78
CA PRO A 409 -32.43 0.22 -13.00
C PRO A 409 -31.99 1.67 -12.74
N ALA A 410 -32.40 2.27 -11.63
CA ALA A 410 -32.02 3.64 -11.27
C ALA A 410 -30.56 3.69 -10.81
N ILE A 411 -30.11 2.71 -10.01
CA ILE A 411 -28.71 2.61 -9.58
C ILE A 411 -27.79 2.28 -10.76
N ILE A 412 -28.16 1.29 -11.58
CA ILE A 412 -27.35 0.90 -12.74
C ILE A 412 -27.20 2.09 -13.71
N ASN A 413 -28.29 2.83 -13.99
CA ASN A 413 -28.24 4.05 -14.81
C ASN A 413 -27.37 5.15 -14.18
N ALA A 414 -27.47 5.37 -12.87
CA ALA A 414 -26.70 6.40 -12.19
C ALA A 414 -25.19 6.15 -12.25
N LEU A 415 -24.77 4.88 -12.36
CA LEU A 415 -23.38 4.45 -12.52
C LEU A 415 -22.90 4.43 -13.98
N ALA A 416 -23.74 4.76 -14.96
CA ALA A 416 -23.36 4.81 -16.36
C ALA A 416 -22.21 5.81 -16.61
N ASN A 417 -21.24 5.40 -17.43
CA ASN A 417 -20.05 6.16 -17.83
C ASN A 417 -19.17 6.62 -16.65
N THR A 418 -19.33 6.01 -15.47
CA THR A 418 -18.48 6.31 -14.30
C THR A 418 -17.18 5.50 -14.28
N GLY A 419 -17.12 4.40 -15.02
CA GLY A 419 -16.03 3.42 -15.00
C GLY A 419 -16.12 2.40 -13.84
N ILE A 420 -17.02 2.60 -12.87
CA ILE A 420 -17.22 1.70 -11.73
C ILE A 420 -17.79 0.36 -12.22
N GLY A 421 -17.12 -0.73 -11.86
CA GLY A 421 -17.59 -2.08 -12.18
C GLY A 421 -18.81 -2.48 -11.34
N ILE A 422 -19.83 -3.07 -11.96
CA ILE A 422 -21.11 -3.39 -11.31
C ILE A 422 -21.29 -4.90 -11.26
N VAL A 423 -21.51 -5.43 -10.06
CA VAL A 423 -22.02 -6.78 -9.84
C VAL A 423 -23.51 -6.69 -9.58
N VAL A 424 -24.32 -7.44 -10.33
CA VAL A 424 -25.77 -7.50 -10.14
C VAL A 424 -26.18 -8.90 -9.68
N GLY A 425 -27.03 -8.97 -8.66
CA GLY A 425 -27.58 -10.22 -8.15
C GLY A 425 -28.93 -10.57 -8.76
N THR A 426 -29.20 -11.86 -8.97
CA THR A 426 -30.57 -12.36 -9.08
C THR A 426 -31.11 -12.66 -7.68
N SER A 427 -32.42 -12.59 -7.49
CA SER A 427 -33.00 -13.06 -6.24
C SER A 427 -32.90 -14.59 -6.15
N ASN A 428 -32.92 -15.15 -4.93
CA ASN A 428 -33.02 -16.60 -4.75
C ASN A 428 -34.33 -17.16 -5.35
N GLY A 429 -35.40 -16.35 -5.37
CA GLY A 429 -36.70 -16.73 -5.94
C GLY A 429 -36.71 -16.84 -7.47
N ASP A 430 -35.74 -16.23 -8.16
CA ASP A 430 -35.62 -16.32 -9.63
C ASP A 430 -34.97 -17.64 -10.09
N ILE A 431 -34.25 -18.33 -9.19
CA ILE A 431 -33.46 -19.52 -9.54
C ILE A 431 -34.32 -20.59 -10.23
N PRO A 432 -35.53 -20.94 -9.76
CA PRO A 432 -36.34 -21.94 -10.45
C PRO A 432 -36.74 -21.57 -11.86
N ALA A 433 -37.09 -20.31 -12.12
CA ALA A 433 -37.43 -19.85 -13.45
C ALA A 433 -36.19 -19.81 -14.35
N LEU A 434 -35.07 -19.30 -13.83
CA LEU A 434 -33.79 -19.27 -14.54
C LEU A 434 -33.29 -20.69 -14.90
N ALA A 435 -33.50 -21.67 -14.03
CA ALA A 435 -33.06 -23.05 -14.24
C ALA A 435 -33.92 -23.80 -15.27
N ASN A 436 -35.24 -23.59 -15.24
CA ASN A 436 -36.18 -24.42 -16.01
C ASN A 436 -36.65 -23.78 -17.32
N ASP A 437 -36.44 -22.48 -17.53
CA ASP A 437 -36.84 -21.77 -18.76
C ASP A 437 -35.70 -20.89 -19.31
N PRO A 438 -34.99 -21.33 -20.37
CA PRO A 438 -33.99 -20.50 -21.05
C PRO A 438 -34.54 -19.18 -21.60
N ASN A 439 -35.84 -19.08 -21.92
CA ASN A 439 -36.43 -17.82 -22.37
C ASN A 439 -36.54 -16.82 -21.22
N PHE A 440 -36.80 -17.30 -20.01
CA PHE A 440 -36.78 -16.45 -18.81
C PHE A 440 -35.37 -15.87 -18.58
N ALA A 441 -34.31 -16.67 -18.73
CA ALA A 441 -32.94 -16.18 -18.64
C ALA A 441 -32.61 -15.13 -19.72
N ASN A 442 -33.04 -15.37 -20.97
CA ASN A 442 -32.92 -14.39 -22.06
C ASN A 442 -33.68 -13.09 -21.76
N GLN A 443 -34.90 -13.19 -21.24
CA GLN A 443 -35.69 -12.04 -20.84
C GLN A 443 -34.99 -11.27 -19.71
N TRP A 444 -34.47 -11.98 -18.70
CA TRP A 444 -33.74 -11.37 -17.60
C TRP A 444 -32.54 -10.56 -18.10
N ILE A 445 -31.72 -11.11 -19.01
CA ILE A 445 -30.59 -10.37 -19.61
C ILE A 445 -31.07 -9.18 -20.44
N ASN A 446 -32.11 -9.35 -21.27
CA ASN A 446 -32.66 -8.27 -22.10
C ASN A 446 -33.30 -7.14 -21.29
N THR A 447 -33.78 -7.43 -20.08
CA THR A 447 -34.38 -6.43 -19.19
C THR A 447 -33.35 -5.77 -18.28
N ASN A 448 -32.43 -6.54 -17.69
CA ASN A 448 -31.61 -6.09 -16.56
C ASN A 448 -30.16 -5.76 -16.93
N VAL A 449 -29.68 -6.18 -18.10
CA VAL A 449 -28.27 -6.03 -18.50
C VAL A 449 -28.13 -5.27 -19.81
N LYS A 450 -28.76 -5.78 -20.88
CA LYS A 450 -28.61 -5.25 -22.24
C LYS A 450 -28.96 -3.77 -22.40
N PRO A 451 -30.00 -3.21 -21.73
CA PRO A 451 -30.33 -1.80 -21.87
C PRO A 451 -29.27 -0.85 -21.31
N TYR A 452 -28.42 -1.35 -20.40
CA TYR A 452 -27.46 -0.53 -19.66
C TYR A 452 -26.02 -0.70 -20.15
N TYR A 453 -25.67 -1.86 -20.71
CA TYR A 453 -24.33 -2.14 -21.22
C TYR A 453 -24.10 -1.57 -22.63
N PRO A 454 -22.93 -0.97 -22.95
CA PRO A 454 -21.71 -0.86 -22.13
C PRO A 454 -21.62 0.40 -21.28
N ALA A 455 -22.62 1.29 -21.32
CA ALA A 455 -22.55 2.56 -20.57
C ALA A 455 -22.36 2.30 -19.07
N SER A 456 -23.14 1.37 -18.50
CA SER A 456 -22.92 0.84 -17.16
C SER A 456 -22.04 -0.41 -17.26
N ASN A 457 -20.87 -0.38 -16.60
CA ASN A 457 -19.87 -1.43 -16.68
C ASN A 457 -20.26 -2.65 -15.82
N ILE A 458 -21.27 -3.40 -16.25
CA ILE A 458 -21.68 -4.65 -15.60
C ILE A 458 -20.63 -5.72 -15.88
N ILE A 459 -20.00 -6.24 -14.82
CA ILE A 459 -18.84 -7.16 -14.93
C ILE A 459 -19.16 -8.59 -14.48
N LEU A 460 -20.14 -8.76 -13.60
CA LEU A 460 -20.48 -10.05 -12.98
C LEU A 460 -21.97 -10.10 -12.64
N ILE A 461 -22.58 -11.25 -12.90
CA ILE A 461 -23.93 -11.59 -12.43
C ILE A 461 -23.79 -12.67 -11.37
N THR A 462 -24.35 -12.46 -10.17
CA THR A 462 -24.41 -13.48 -9.12
C THR A 462 -25.79 -14.11 -9.06
N VAL A 463 -25.88 -15.42 -9.29
CA VAL A 463 -27.12 -16.18 -9.26
C VAL A 463 -27.46 -16.54 -7.82
N GLY A 464 -28.38 -15.77 -7.23
CA GLY A 464 -28.72 -15.87 -5.82
C GLY A 464 -27.60 -15.43 -4.87
N ASN A 465 -27.92 -15.49 -3.58
CA ASN A 465 -27.07 -15.15 -2.46
C ASN A 465 -27.15 -16.24 -1.39
N GLU A 466 -26.00 -16.86 -1.10
CA GLU A 466 -25.81 -17.90 -0.07
C GLU A 466 -26.76 -19.10 -0.23
N VAL A 467 -27.06 -19.45 -1.48
CA VAL A 467 -28.07 -20.46 -1.85
C VAL A 467 -27.77 -21.83 -1.25
N MET A 468 -26.50 -22.24 -1.25
CA MET A 468 -26.07 -23.54 -0.69
C MET A 468 -26.45 -23.72 0.77
N THR A 469 -26.52 -22.63 1.54
CA THR A 469 -26.79 -22.63 2.97
C THR A 469 -28.20 -22.14 3.31
N SER A 470 -29.07 -21.98 2.31
CA SER A 470 -30.46 -21.51 2.48
C SER A 470 -31.39 -22.52 3.17
N GLY A 471 -31.01 -23.80 3.19
CA GLY A 471 -31.87 -24.90 3.65
C GLY A 471 -32.88 -25.40 2.62
N ASP A 472 -32.96 -24.79 1.44
CA ASP A 472 -33.85 -25.22 0.35
C ASP A 472 -33.08 -26.06 -0.68
N GLN A 473 -33.21 -27.38 -0.59
CA GLN A 473 -32.55 -28.32 -1.50
C GLN A 473 -32.98 -28.14 -2.96
N GLY A 474 -34.20 -27.65 -3.20
CA GLY A 474 -34.68 -27.34 -4.54
C GLY A 474 -33.88 -26.21 -5.18
N LEU A 475 -33.63 -25.13 -4.43
CA LEU A 475 -32.77 -24.04 -4.90
C LEU A 475 -31.31 -24.47 -5.10
N VAL A 476 -30.77 -25.28 -4.20
CA VAL A 476 -29.38 -25.79 -4.31
C VAL A 476 -29.19 -26.63 -5.57
N THR A 477 -30.13 -27.52 -5.89
CA THR A 477 -30.03 -28.40 -7.07
C THR A 477 -30.25 -27.65 -8.39
N GLN A 478 -30.98 -26.53 -8.36
CA GLN A 478 -31.30 -25.72 -9.54
C GLN A 478 -30.29 -24.59 -9.80
N LEU A 479 -29.36 -24.35 -8.87
CA LEU A 479 -28.37 -23.27 -8.95
C LEU A 479 -27.48 -23.37 -10.21
N VAL A 480 -26.82 -24.51 -10.42
CA VAL A 480 -25.92 -24.69 -11.57
C VAL A 480 -26.67 -24.64 -12.90
N PRO A 481 -27.84 -25.29 -13.07
CA PRO A 481 -28.69 -25.08 -14.26
C PRO A 481 -29.05 -23.61 -14.54
N ALA A 482 -29.40 -22.84 -13.51
CA ALA A 482 -29.70 -21.41 -13.66
C ALA A 482 -28.47 -20.61 -14.13
N MET A 483 -27.29 -20.92 -13.61
CA MET A 483 -26.02 -20.31 -14.04
C MET A 483 -25.71 -20.62 -15.52
N HIS A 484 -25.92 -21.86 -15.96
CA HIS A 484 -25.76 -22.24 -17.38
C HIS A 484 -26.71 -21.46 -18.29
N ASN A 485 -28.00 -21.36 -17.94
CA ASN A 485 -28.97 -20.65 -18.77
C ASN A 485 -28.66 -19.14 -18.86
N LEU A 486 -28.19 -18.52 -17.77
CA LEU A 486 -27.73 -17.13 -17.81
C LEU A 486 -26.46 -16.95 -18.66
N GLN A 487 -25.52 -17.89 -18.58
CA GLN A 487 -24.32 -17.86 -19.44
C GLN A 487 -24.69 -17.98 -20.92
N GLU A 488 -25.63 -18.86 -21.28
CA GLU A 488 -26.11 -18.98 -22.66
C GLU A 488 -26.90 -17.76 -23.14
N ALA A 489 -27.68 -17.13 -22.25
CA ALA A 489 -28.34 -15.87 -22.54
C ALA A 489 -27.33 -14.73 -22.80
N LEU A 490 -26.24 -14.67 -22.01
CA LEU A 490 -25.14 -13.73 -22.25
C LEU A 490 -24.42 -14.03 -23.58
N ASN A 491 -24.16 -15.30 -23.90
CA ASN A 491 -23.55 -15.71 -25.17
C ASN A 491 -24.43 -15.28 -26.35
N SER A 492 -25.74 -15.51 -26.26
CA SER A 492 -26.74 -15.14 -27.26
C SER A 492 -26.86 -13.62 -27.45
N ALA A 493 -26.57 -12.85 -26.40
CA ALA A 493 -26.50 -11.38 -26.44
C ALA A 493 -25.12 -10.84 -26.86
N SER A 494 -24.16 -11.71 -27.21
CA SER A 494 -22.75 -11.35 -27.50
C SER A 494 -22.03 -10.67 -26.32
N LEU A 495 -22.46 -10.96 -25.09
CA LEU A 495 -21.86 -10.50 -23.84
C LEU A 495 -21.09 -11.62 -23.12
N GLY A 496 -21.15 -12.85 -23.64
CA GLY A 496 -20.38 -14.00 -23.17
C GLY A 496 -18.88 -13.71 -23.15
N GLY A 497 -18.22 -14.01 -22.04
CA GLY A 497 -16.80 -13.73 -21.84
C GLY A 497 -16.47 -12.30 -21.39
N LEU A 498 -17.36 -11.33 -21.65
CA LEU A 498 -17.27 -9.95 -21.16
C LEU A 498 -17.89 -9.82 -19.75
N ILE A 499 -19.08 -10.40 -19.57
CA ILE A 499 -19.78 -10.47 -18.29
C ILE A 499 -19.67 -11.91 -17.78
N LYS A 500 -19.25 -12.08 -16.52
CA LYS A 500 -19.12 -13.39 -15.88
C LYS A 500 -20.39 -13.75 -15.11
N VAL A 501 -20.55 -15.04 -14.81
CA VAL A 501 -21.64 -15.55 -13.98
C VAL A 501 -21.05 -16.33 -12.81
N SER A 502 -21.47 -16.02 -11.60
CA SER A 502 -21.08 -16.76 -10.38
C SER A 502 -22.26 -16.85 -9.42
N THR A 503 -22.02 -17.25 -8.17
CA THR A 503 -22.99 -17.27 -7.08
C THR A 503 -22.25 -17.07 -5.75
N VAL A 504 -22.86 -16.33 -4.83
CA VAL A 504 -22.20 -15.93 -3.58
C VAL A 504 -22.41 -16.97 -2.50
N HIS A 505 -21.34 -17.35 -1.82
CA HIS A 505 -21.35 -18.34 -0.74
C HIS A 505 -21.06 -17.70 0.61
N ALA A 506 -21.63 -18.27 1.68
CA ALA A 506 -21.17 -18.07 3.04
C ALA A 506 -19.99 -18.99 3.36
N MET A 507 -19.20 -18.66 4.39
CA MET A 507 -18.13 -19.55 4.88
C MET A 507 -18.63 -20.93 5.35
N SER A 508 -19.91 -21.05 5.72
CA SER A 508 -20.55 -22.31 6.13
C SER A 508 -20.73 -23.32 4.99
N VAL A 509 -20.33 -22.98 3.76
CA VAL A 509 -20.15 -23.98 2.69
C VAL A 509 -18.97 -24.92 2.97
N LEU A 510 -18.08 -24.56 3.90
CA LEU A 510 -16.98 -25.41 4.38
C LEU A 510 -17.42 -26.29 5.56
N LYS A 511 -16.94 -27.54 5.56
CA LYS A 511 -17.02 -28.41 6.74
C LYS A 511 -15.90 -28.13 7.74
N GLN A 512 -14.71 -27.85 7.22
CA GLN A 512 -13.51 -27.54 7.99
C GLN A 512 -12.85 -26.31 7.39
N SER A 513 -12.39 -25.42 8.26
CA SER A 513 -11.69 -24.18 7.89
C SER A 513 -10.54 -23.82 8.82
N GLU A 514 -10.32 -24.59 9.89
CA GLU A 514 -9.23 -24.36 10.85
C GLU A 514 -8.52 -25.70 11.18
N PRO A 515 -7.19 -25.80 10.95
CA PRO A 515 -6.34 -24.78 10.33
C PRO A 515 -6.68 -24.56 8.83
N PRO A 516 -6.30 -23.43 8.20
CA PRO A 516 -6.64 -23.14 6.80
C PRO A 516 -6.31 -24.27 5.80
N SER A 517 -5.20 -24.98 6.01
CA SER A 517 -4.78 -26.14 5.20
C SER A 517 -5.73 -27.33 5.21
N SER A 518 -6.60 -27.45 6.22
CA SER A 518 -7.66 -28.48 6.26
C SER A 518 -8.96 -28.04 5.59
N GLY A 519 -8.96 -26.86 4.96
CA GLY A 519 -10.08 -26.31 4.22
C GLY A 519 -10.75 -27.35 3.31
N SER A 520 -12.03 -27.64 3.55
CA SER A 520 -12.80 -28.59 2.76
C SER A 520 -14.28 -28.22 2.71
N PHE A 521 -14.90 -28.35 1.54
CA PHE A 521 -16.33 -28.13 1.35
C PHE A 521 -17.16 -29.17 2.10
N ASP A 522 -18.35 -28.80 2.55
CA ASP A 522 -19.26 -29.74 3.18
C ASP A 522 -19.67 -30.86 2.21
N PRO A 523 -19.46 -32.15 2.57
CA PRO A 523 -19.88 -33.27 1.73
C PRO A 523 -21.35 -33.24 1.33
N ALA A 524 -22.22 -32.60 2.11
CA ALA A 524 -23.63 -32.38 1.75
C ALA A 524 -23.82 -31.60 0.44
N PHE A 525 -22.82 -30.80 0.04
CA PHE A 525 -22.85 -30.01 -1.20
C PHE A 525 -21.96 -30.59 -2.30
N ALA A 526 -21.34 -31.75 -2.11
CA ALA A 526 -20.26 -32.25 -2.98
C ALA A 526 -20.64 -32.30 -4.47
N ASP A 527 -21.82 -32.84 -4.80
CA ASP A 527 -22.28 -32.96 -6.19
C ASP A 527 -22.54 -31.60 -6.84
N THR A 528 -23.27 -30.72 -6.13
CA THR A 528 -23.54 -29.36 -6.61
C THR A 528 -22.26 -28.55 -6.72
N MET A 529 -21.37 -28.64 -5.74
CA MET A 529 -20.07 -27.95 -5.73
C MET A 529 -19.20 -28.41 -6.90
N LYS A 530 -19.17 -29.72 -7.20
CA LYS A 530 -18.45 -30.24 -8.36
C LYS A 530 -19.00 -29.69 -9.68
N GLY A 531 -20.32 -29.62 -9.82
CA GLY A 531 -20.97 -29.01 -10.99
C GLY A 531 -20.65 -27.53 -11.12
N LEU A 532 -20.72 -26.79 -10.02
CA LEU A 532 -20.41 -25.36 -9.96
C LEU A 532 -18.95 -25.07 -10.31
N LEU A 533 -18.00 -25.80 -9.72
CA LEU A 533 -16.57 -25.60 -10.01
C LEU A 533 -16.22 -25.97 -11.46
N GLY A 534 -16.89 -26.97 -12.03
CA GLY A 534 -16.84 -27.26 -13.46
C GLY A 534 -17.27 -26.05 -14.29
N PHE A 535 -18.45 -25.51 -14.01
CA PHE A 535 -18.97 -24.31 -14.68
C PHE A 535 -18.03 -23.10 -14.56
N LEU A 536 -17.51 -22.83 -13.35
CA LEU A 536 -16.62 -21.69 -13.11
C LEU A 536 -15.32 -21.82 -13.91
N ARG A 537 -14.74 -23.02 -13.97
CA ARG A 537 -13.54 -23.29 -14.77
C ARG A 537 -13.80 -23.12 -16.26
N ASP A 538 -14.91 -23.66 -16.76
CA ASP A 538 -15.24 -23.65 -18.19
C ASP A 538 -15.54 -22.23 -18.69
N THR A 539 -16.08 -21.37 -17.82
CA THR A 539 -16.42 -19.97 -18.15
C THR A 539 -15.33 -18.97 -17.74
N GLY A 540 -14.33 -19.40 -16.97
CA GLY A 540 -13.35 -18.51 -16.33
C GLY A 540 -13.99 -17.51 -15.38
N SER A 541 -15.00 -17.95 -14.63
CA SER A 541 -15.72 -17.15 -13.64
C SER A 541 -15.16 -17.37 -12.22
N PRO A 542 -15.23 -16.38 -11.32
CA PRO A 542 -14.66 -16.48 -9.98
C PRO A 542 -15.55 -17.29 -9.03
N PHE A 543 -14.95 -17.84 -7.98
CA PHE A 543 -15.66 -18.32 -6.80
C PHE A 543 -15.88 -17.14 -5.83
N THR A 544 -17.14 -16.77 -5.58
CA THR A 544 -17.49 -15.63 -4.73
C THR A 544 -17.89 -16.04 -3.32
N ILE A 545 -17.26 -15.45 -2.29
CA ILE A 545 -17.37 -15.88 -0.89
C ILE A 545 -17.48 -14.69 0.08
N ASN A 546 -18.14 -14.89 1.22
CA ASN A 546 -18.34 -13.90 2.29
C ASN A 546 -17.56 -14.29 3.58
N PRO A 547 -16.25 -14.01 3.69
CA PRO A 547 -15.48 -14.20 4.91
C PRO A 547 -15.76 -13.07 5.91
N TYR A 548 -16.15 -13.44 7.13
CA TYR A 548 -16.48 -12.49 8.19
C TYR A 548 -15.69 -12.80 9.48
N PRO A 549 -14.52 -12.17 9.68
CA PRO A 549 -13.79 -12.20 10.95
C PRO A 549 -14.60 -11.72 12.15
N PHE A 550 -15.58 -10.83 11.94
CA PHE A 550 -16.49 -10.36 12.98
C PHE A 550 -17.26 -11.51 13.67
N PHE A 551 -17.89 -12.40 12.90
CA PHE A 551 -18.64 -13.53 13.47
C PHE A 551 -17.73 -14.56 14.16
N ALA A 552 -16.49 -14.71 13.67
CA ALA A 552 -15.48 -15.53 14.35
C ALA A 552 -15.12 -14.95 15.72
N TYR A 553 -14.96 -13.63 15.83
CA TYR A 553 -14.73 -12.96 17.11
C TYR A 553 -15.94 -13.04 18.05
N GLN A 554 -17.16 -12.89 17.54
CA GLN A 554 -18.36 -13.06 18.37
C GLN A 554 -18.44 -14.44 19.02
N SER A 555 -17.97 -15.47 18.31
CA SER A 555 -17.93 -16.86 18.80
C SER A 555 -16.79 -17.11 19.81
N ASP A 556 -15.74 -16.29 19.77
CA ASP A 556 -14.55 -16.42 20.60
C ASP A 556 -14.00 -15.03 21.01
N PRO A 557 -14.62 -14.37 22.01
CA PRO A 557 -14.39 -12.95 22.31
C PRO A 557 -13.14 -12.70 23.16
N ARG A 558 -12.06 -13.45 22.90
CA ARG A 558 -10.78 -13.26 23.59
C ARG A 558 -9.97 -12.12 22.93
N PRO A 559 -9.20 -11.34 23.70
CA PRO A 559 -8.42 -10.22 23.16
C PRO A 559 -7.47 -10.62 22.02
N GLU A 560 -6.85 -11.80 22.09
CA GLU A 560 -5.97 -12.31 21.05
C GLU A 560 -6.72 -12.63 19.75
N THR A 561 -7.98 -13.09 19.84
CA THR A 561 -8.84 -13.32 18.69
C THR A 561 -9.28 -12.00 18.08
N LEU A 562 -9.57 -10.98 18.90
CA LEU A 562 -9.86 -9.63 18.41
C LEU A 562 -8.68 -9.07 17.62
N ALA A 563 -7.47 -9.09 18.20
CA ALA A 563 -6.27 -8.59 17.54
C ALA A 563 -6.01 -9.31 16.20
N PHE A 564 -6.20 -10.64 16.17
CA PHE A 564 -6.10 -11.45 14.96
C PHE A 564 -7.17 -11.09 13.91
N CYS A 565 -8.41 -10.81 14.32
CA CYS A 565 -9.46 -10.39 13.40
C CYS A 565 -9.28 -8.97 12.87
N LEU A 566 -8.68 -8.07 13.66
CA LEU A 566 -8.50 -6.65 13.33
C LEU A 566 -7.16 -6.34 12.64
N PHE A 567 -6.38 -7.35 12.22
CA PHE A 567 -5.03 -7.17 11.66
C PHE A 567 -4.05 -6.45 12.60
N GLN A 568 -4.28 -6.51 13.91
CA GLN A 568 -3.39 -5.89 14.91
C GLN A 568 -2.23 -6.82 15.27
N PRO A 569 -1.14 -6.31 15.85
CA PRO A 569 -0.03 -7.15 16.32
C PRO A 569 -0.51 -8.28 17.23
N ASN A 570 -0.18 -9.52 16.86
CA ASN A 570 -0.54 -10.73 17.59
C ASN A 570 0.51 -11.82 17.32
N SER A 571 0.42 -12.96 18.03
CA SER A 571 1.38 -14.07 17.89
C SER A 571 1.23 -14.87 16.58
N GLY A 572 0.18 -14.61 15.81
CA GLY A 572 -0.26 -15.43 14.69
C GLY A 572 -0.84 -16.78 15.11
N ARG A 573 -1.43 -17.48 14.14
CA ARG A 573 -1.92 -18.87 14.27
C ARG A 573 -1.12 -19.75 13.31
N PHE A 574 -0.36 -20.68 13.88
CA PHE A 574 0.47 -21.60 13.11
C PHE A 574 -0.37 -22.73 12.50
N ASP A 575 -0.33 -22.83 11.18
CA ASP A 575 -0.93 -23.92 10.43
C ASP A 575 0.08 -25.07 10.26
N SER A 576 -0.19 -26.19 10.94
CA SER A 576 0.70 -27.35 10.90
C SER A 576 0.76 -28.07 9.54
N GLY A 577 -0.25 -27.90 8.68
CA GLY A 577 -0.29 -28.53 7.36
C GLY A 577 0.55 -27.77 6.34
N THR A 578 0.38 -26.45 6.24
CA THR A 578 1.13 -25.61 5.30
C THR A 578 2.45 -25.08 5.87
N LYS A 579 2.66 -25.17 7.20
CA LYS A 579 3.78 -24.55 7.93
C LYS A 579 3.78 -23.02 7.87
N ILE A 580 2.63 -22.42 7.58
CA ILE A 580 2.44 -20.97 7.51
C ILE A 580 1.91 -20.49 8.86
N THR A 581 2.43 -19.37 9.36
CA THR A 581 1.80 -18.64 10.47
C THR A 581 0.92 -17.54 9.88
N TYR A 582 -0.40 -17.71 10.01
CA TYR A 582 -1.35 -16.68 9.63
C TYR A 582 -1.32 -15.56 10.67
N MET A 583 -1.24 -14.31 10.22
CA MET A 583 -1.17 -13.14 11.12
C MET A 583 -2.50 -12.40 11.26
N ASN A 584 -3.50 -12.75 10.45
CA ASN A 584 -4.85 -12.23 10.56
C ASN A 584 -5.90 -13.26 10.13
N MET A 585 -7.15 -13.06 10.58
CA MET A 585 -8.27 -13.97 10.32
C MET A 585 -8.76 -13.94 8.87
N PHE A 586 -8.68 -12.78 8.21
CA PHE A 586 -9.14 -12.64 6.82
C PHE A 586 -8.34 -13.55 5.88
N ASP A 587 -7.02 -13.49 5.95
CA ASP A 587 -6.12 -14.35 5.18
C ASP A 587 -6.38 -15.83 5.48
N ALA A 588 -6.57 -16.17 6.76
CA ALA A 588 -6.84 -17.55 7.18
C ALA A 588 -8.17 -18.07 6.59
N GLN A 589 -9.23 -17.26 6.61
CA GLN A 589 -10.54 -17.64 6.05
C GLN A 589 -10.50 -17.77 4.53
N VAL A 590 -9.85 -16.83 3.83
CA VAL A 590 -9.72 -16.86 2.38
C VAL A 590 -8.84 -18.04 1.92
N ASP A 591 -7.76 -18.35 2.65
CA ASP A 591 -6.90 -19.49 2.33
C ASP A 591 -7.52 -20.85 2.69
N ALA A 592 -8.45 -20.90 3.64
CA ALA A 592 -9.27 -22.09 3.86
C ALA A 592 -10.11 -22.42 2.61
N ILE A 593 -10.66 -21.40 1.94
CA ILE A 593 -11.38 -21.57 0.67
C ILE A 593 -10.42 -22.00 -0.44
N ARG A 594 -9.23 -21.37 -0.55
CA ARG A 594 -8.20 -21.80 -1.51
C ARG A 594 -7.82 -23.27 -1.31
N SER A 595 -7.67 -23.71 -0.07
CA SER A 595 -7.38 -25.11 0.26
C SER A 595 -8.52 -26.04 -0.15
N ALA A 596 -9.78 -25.67 0.09
CA ALA A 596 -10.95 -26.43 -0.34
C ALA A 596 -11.06 -26.55 -1.87
N LEU A 597 -10.81 -25.46 -2.60
CA LEU A 597 -10.76 -25.45 -4.06
C LEU A 597 -9.63 -26.35 -4.60
N ASN A 598 -8.46 -26.30 -3.97
CA ASN A 598 -7.32 -27.14 -4.33
C ASN A 598 -7.64 -28.63 -4.12
N ALA A 599 -8.35 -28.99 -3.05
CA ALA A 599 -8.78 -30.36 -2.78
C ALA A 599 -9.80 -30.90 -3.80
N MET A 600 -10.51 -30.01 -4.50
CA MET A 600 -11.42 -30.33 -5.62
C MET A 600 -10.83 -30.05 -7.01
N ASP A 601 -9.49 -30.05 -7.13
CA ASP A 601 -8.77 -29.85 -8.41
C ASP A 601 -9.15 -28.57 -9.18
N SER A 602 -9.46 -27.52 -8.42
CA SER A 602 -9.94 -26.22 -8.94
C SER A 602 -8.97 -25.08 -8.60
N LYS A 603 -7.66 -25.36 -8.71
CA LYS A 603 -6.56 -24.45 -8.33
C LYS A 603 -6.56 -23.13 -9.09
N ASN A 604 -7.06 -23.14 -10.33
CA ASN A 604 -7.09 -21.98 -11.22
C ASN A 604 -8.34 -21.12 -11.08
N VAL A 605 -9.30 -21.52 -10.25
CA VAL A 605 -10.49 -20.70 -9.99
C VAL A 605 -10.08 -19.53 -9.08
N GLU A 606 -10.30 -18.32 -9.56
CA GLU A 606 -10.06 -17.08 -8.81
C GLU A 606 -11.07 -16.94 -7.66
N ILE A 607 -10.64 -16.35 -6.55
CA ILE A 607 -11.52 -16.05 -5.41
C ILE A 607 -11.85 -14.56 -5.45
N VAL A 608 -13.12 -14.23 -5.24
CA VAL A 608 -13.60 -12.86 -5.01
C VAL A 608 -14.31 -12.84 -3.66
N VAL A 609 -13.93 -11.92 -2.79
CA VAL A 609 -14.64 -11.66 -1.54
C VAL A 609 -15.83 -10.77 -1.84
N ALA A 610 -17.03 -11.35 -1.90
CA ALA A 610 -18.25 -10.64 -2.28
C ALA A 610 -18.86 -9.82 -1.13
N GLU A 611 -18.42 -10.05 0.11
CA GLU A 611 -18.90 -9.35 1.28
C GLU A 611 -17.99 -9.58 2.49
N THR A 612 -17.53 -8.50 3.12
CA THR A 612 -16.87 -8.55 4.43
C THR A 612 -16.93 -7.19 5.11
N GLY A 613 -17.05 -7.15 6.43
CA GLY A 613 -17.17 -5.89 7.15
C GLY A 613 -17.23 -6.08 8.66
N TRP A 614 -17.36 -4.97 9.37
CA TRP A 614 -17.47 -4.94 10.82
C TRP A 614 -18.46 -3.85 11.26
N PRO A 615 -19.47 -4.19 12.08
CA PRO A 615 -20.50 -3.24 12.49
C PRO A 615 -19.96 -2.26 13.54
N TYR A 616 -20.29 -0.98 13.44
CA TYR A 616 -19.80 0.03 14.39
C TYR A 616 -20.67 0.20 15.63
N LYS A 617 -21.86 -0.43 15.63
CA LYS A 617 -22.83 -0.42 16.72
C LYS A 617 -23.60 -1.74 16.73
N GLY A 618 -24.03 -2.21 17.90
CA GLY A 618 -24.87 -3.40 18.04
C GLY A 618 -25.79 -3.29 19.26
N ASP A 619 -26.55 -4.35 19.51
CA ASP A 619 -27.33 -4.51 20.74
C ASP A 619 -26.40 -4.72 21.95
N GLN A 620 -26.91 -4.50 23.16
CA GLN A 620 -26.09 -4.57 24.39
C GLN A 620 -25.46 -5.94 24.64
N ASN A 621 -26.03 -7.01 24.08
CA ASN A 621 -25.54 -8.38 24.19
C ASN A 621 -24.56 -8.76 23.07
N GLU A 622 -24.29 -7.87 22.12
CA GLU A 622 -23.36 -8.14 21.02
C GLU A 622 -21.94 -7.70 21.39
N VAL A 623 -21.00 -8.65 21.39
CA VAL A 623 -19.58 -8.38 21.61
C VAL A 623 -18.89 -8.03 20.30
N GLY A 624 -18.10 -6.95 20.29
CA GLY A 624 -17.29 -6.56 19.13
C GLY A 624 -17.77 -5.33 18.34
N PRO A 625 -19.07 -5.01 18.20
CA PRO A 625 -19.46 -3.79 17.51
C PRO A 625 -18.97 -2.53 18.25
N SER A 626 -18.14 -1.73 17.58
CA SER A 626 -17.73 -0.39 18.03
C SER A 626 -17.15 0.40 16.87
N ILE A 627 -17.12 1.73 16.97
CA ILE A 627 -16.50 2.59 15.96
C ILE A 627 -15.01 2.24 15.84
N GLU A 628 -14.34 1.97 16.95
CA GLU A 628 -12.91 1.65 16.98
C GLU A 628 -12.61 0.34 16.25
N ASN A 629 -13.39 -0.71 16.51
CA ASN A 629 -13.19 -2.01 15.88
C ASN A 629 -13.58 -1.97 14.40
N ALA A 630 -14.67 -1.28 14.06
CA ALA A 630 -15.10 -1.14 12.69
C ALA A 630 -14.11 -0.34 11.83
N LYS A 631 -13.57 0.75 12.39
CA LYS A 631 -12.50 1.54 11.77
C LYS A 631 -11.22 0.72 11.63
N ALA A 632 -10.82 -0.02 12.68
CA ALA A 632 -9.63 -0.86 12.64
C ALA A 632 -9.75 -1.96 11.59
N TYR A 633 -10.85 -2.70 11.57
CA TYR A 633 -11.06 -3.79 10.61
C TYR A 633 -11.07 -3.27 9.17
N ASN A 634 -11.98 -2.35 8.85
CA ASN A 634 -12.16 -1.86 7.48
C ASN A 634 -10.92 -1.09 6.99
N GLY A 635 -10.31 -0.27 7.85
CA GLY A 635 -9.09 0.48 7.52
C GLY A 635 -7.88 -0.43 7.30
N ASN A 636 -7.67 -1.42 8.17
CA ASN A 636 -6.53 -2.34 8.03
C ASN A 636 -6.74 -3.33 6.88
N LEU A 637 -7.97 -3.76 6.61
CA LEU A 637 -8.28 -4.56 5.42
C LEU A 637 -7.98 -3.77 4.15
N ILE A 638 -8.40 -2.51 4.05
CA ILE A 638 -8.07 -1.64 2.91
C ILE A 638 -6.55 -1.50 2.77
N ALA A 639 -5.82 -1.29 3.87
CA ALA A 639 -4.36 -1.21 3.85
C ALA A 639 -3.72 -2.52 3.39
N HIS A 640 -4.21 -3.67 3.86
CA HIS A 640 -3.78 -5.00 3.43
C HIS A 640 -4.02 -5.21 1.93
N LEU A 641 -5.20 -4.86 1.41
CA LEU A 641 -5.49 -4.94 -0.01
C LEU A 641 -4.62 -3.99 -0.85
N ARG A 642 -4.28 -2.80 -0.34
CA ARG A 642 -3.38 -1.87 -1.03
C ARG A 642 -1.93 -2.34 -1.05
N SER A 643 -1.53 -3.15 -0.06
CA SER A 643 -0.18 -3.70 -0.01
C SER A 643 0.14 -4.67 -1.15
N MET A 644 -0.88 -5.22 -1.81
CA MET A 644 -0.75 -6.22 -2.89
C MET A 644 -0.02 -7.52 -2.47
N VAL A 645 0.21 -7.71 -1.17
CA VAL A 645 0.87 -8.92 -0.65
C VAL A 645 0.05 -10.19 -0.93
N GLY A 646 -1.27 -10.05 -1.04
CA GLY A 646 -2.21 -11.16 -1.19
C GLY A 646 -2.33 -11.97 0.10
N THR A 647 -2.91 -13.17 0.01
CA THR A 647 -2.93 -14.11 1.12
C THR A 647 -1.72 -15.05 1.05
N PRO A 648 -1.33 -15.74 2.14
CA PRO A 648 -0.19 -16.66 2.11
C PRO A 648 -0.24 -17.75 1.02
N LEU A 649 -1.42 -18.31 0.69
CA LEU A 649 -1.59 -19.26 -0.43
C LEU A 649 -1.87 -18.61 -1.78
N MET A 650 -2.10 -17.30 -1.83
CA MET A 650 -2.28 -16.52 -3.06
C MET A 650 -1.44 -15.23 -3.02
N PRO A 651 -0.09 -15.36 -2.95
CA PRO A 651 0.77 -14.20 -2.77
C PRO A 651 0.91 -13.35 -4.04
N GLY A 652 1.22 -12.06 -3.87
CA GLY A 652 1.61 -11.15 -4.96
C GLY A 652 0.44 -10.59 -5.79
N LYS A 653 -0.80 -10.80 -5.34
CA LYS A 653 -2.01 -10.22 -5.95
C LYS A 653 -3.07 -10.00 -4.87
N SER A 654 -3.70 -8.82 -4.86
CA SER A 654 -4.85 -8.57 -3.99
C SER A 654 -6.09 -9.34 -4.44
N VAL A 655 -6.85 -9.78 -3.45
CA VAL A 655 -8.14 -10.42 -3.64
C VAL A 655 -9.19 -9.32 -3.85
N ASP A 656 -9.93 -9.38 -4.95
CA ASP A 656 -11.08 -8.49 -5.18
C ASP A 656 -12.04 -8.60 -3.99
N THR A 657 -12.26 -7.49 -3.29
CA THR A 657 -12.94 -7.49 -1.99
C THR A 657 -14.00 -6.40 -1.91
N TYR A 658 -15.23 -6.79 -1.59
CA TYR A 658 -16.36 -5.88 -1.41
C TYR A 658 -16.62 -5.65 0.07
N LEU A 659 -16.47 -4.39 0.49
CA LEU A 659 -16.71 -3.95 1.86
C LEU A 659 -18.22 -3.87 2.13
N PHE A 660 -18.66 -4.45 3.24
CA PHE A 660 -20.03 -4.39 3.72
C PHE A 660 -20.12 -3.34 4.85
N ALA A 661 -20.79 -2.20 4.65
CA ALA A 661 -21.54 -1.78 3.45
C ALA A 661 -21.44 -0.26 3.19
N LEU A 662 -21.98 0.21 2.06
CA LEU A 662 -21.95 1.62 1.69
C LEU A 662 -22.73 2.50 2.68
N TYR A 663 -23.93 2.10 3.05
CA TYR A 663 -24.81 2.80 3.99
C TYR A 663 -25.32 1.84 5.07
N ASP A 664 -25.77 2.42 6.19
CA ASP A 664 -26.59 1.68 7.14
C ASP A 664 -27.95 1.35 6.54
N GLU A 665 -28.36 0.10 6.68
CA GLU A 665 -29.63 -0.41 6.18
C GLU A 665 -30.65 -0.49 7.32
N ASN A 666 -31.33 0.63 7.61
CA ASN A 666 -32.16 0.80 8.81
C ASN A 666 -33.38 -0.12 8.91
N GLN A 667 -33.79 -0.79 7.82
CA GLN A 667 -34.90 -1.75 7.81
C GLN A 667 -34.45 -3.21 7.89
N LYS A 668 -33.14 -3.48 8.01
CA LYS A 668 -32.65 -4.86 8.20
C LYS A 668 -33.17 -5.45 9.51
N LEU A 669 -33.77 -6.64 9.38
CA LEU A 669 -34.17 -7.49 10.50
C LEU A 669 -32.95 -8.16 11.12
N GLY A 670 -33.10 -8.66 12.36
CA GLY A 670 -32.04 -9.33 13.10
C GLY A 670 -31.37 -8.43 14.14
N PRO A 671 -30.17 -8.81 14.62
CA PRO A 671 -29.44 -8.10 15.67
C PRO A 671 -29.22 -6.61 15.36
N GLY A 672 -28.98 -5.83 16.42
CA GLY A 672 -28.53 -4.43 16.39
C GLY A 672 -27.51 -4.13 15.31
N SER A 673 -26.50 -5.00 15.23
CA SER A 673 -25.36 -4.87 14.32
C SER A 673 -25.72 -4.83 12.83
N GLU A 674 -26.77 -5.54 12.41
CA GLU A 674 -27.18 -5.62 11.00
C GLU A 674 -27.54 -4.25 10.40
N ARG A 675 -27.87 -3.26 11.26
CA ARG A 675 -28.26 -1.90 10.85
C ARG A 675 -27.11 -0.89 10.97
N ALA A 676 -25.87 -1.34 11.16
CA ALA A 676 -24.74 -0.48 11.54
C ALA A 676 -23.41 -0.84 10.84
N PHE A 677 -23.46 -1.32 9.60
CA PHE A 677 -22.28 -1.64 8.79
C PHE A 677 -21.84 -0.50 7.84
N GLY A 678 -22.61 0.58 7.75
CA GLY A 678 -22.41 1.66 6.79
C GLY A 678 -21.11 2.43 6.98
N LEU A 679 -20.27 2.48 5.93
CA LEU A 679 -19.09 3.36 5.88
C LEU A 679 -19.49 4.83 5.70
N PHE A 680 -20.67 5.09 5.11
CA PHE A 680 -21.23 6.41 4.93
C PHE A 680 -22.63 6.48 5.54
N LYS A 681 -22.99 7.67 6.00
CA LYS A 681 -24.35 8.01 6.41
C LYS A 681 -25.19 8.37 5.19
N PRO A 682 -26.53 8.38 5.30
CA PRO A 682 -27.39 8.80 4.20
C PRO A 682 -27.15 10.23 3.69
N ASP A 683 -26.64 11.12 4.55
CA ASP A 683 -26.21 12.47 4.16
C ASP A 683 -24.89 12.51 3.36
N ARG A 684 -24.27 11.34 3.14
CA ARG A 684 -23.00 11.07 2.44
C ARG A 684 -21.74 11.47 3.21
N THR A 685 -21.87 11.83 4.49
CA THR A 685 -20.71 11.96 5.38
C THR A 685 -20.20 10.58 5.77
N MET A 686 -18.90 10.46 6.05
CA MET A 686 -18.32 9.22 6.54
C MET A 686 -18.80 8.91 7.96
N THR A 687 -19.10 7.65 8.24
CA THR A 687 -19.36 7.19 9.62
C THR A 687 -18.06 7.23 10.43
N TYR A 688 -16.97 6.79 9.81
CA TYR A 688 -15.59 6.88 10.30
C TYR A 688 -14.65 6.84 9.08
N ASP A 689 -13.48 7.48 9.17
CA ASP A 689 -12.53 7.52 8.05
C ASP A 689 -11.67 6.26 7.99
N VAL A 690 -11.70 5.59 6.83
CA VAL A 690 -10.94 4.38 6.50
C VAL A 690 -10.02 4.58 5.28
N GLY A 691 -9.79 5.83 4.86
CA GLY A 691 -8.85 6.18 3.80
C GLY A 691 -9.36 5.93 2.38
N LEU A 692 -10.67 6.08 2.15
CA LEU A 692 -11.29 5.87 0.82
C LEU A 692 -11.42 7.15 -0.03
N SER A 693 -11.26 8.35 0.52
CA SER A 693 -11.46 9.62 -0.21
C SER A 693 -10.32 9.91 -1.22
N LYS A 694 -10.67 10.26 -2.46
CA LYS A 694 -9.73 10.71 -3.51
C LYS A 694 -9.23 12.13 -3.30
N SER A 695 -10.05 13.03 -2.74
CA SER A 695 -9.64 14.42 -2.44
C SER A 695 -8.79 14.54 -1.18
N SER A 696 -8.72 13.46 -0.39
CA SER A 696 -7.74 13.31 0.69
C SER A 696 -6.32 13.00 0.15
N GLN A 697 -6.10 13.12 -1.17
CA GLN A 697 -4.77 13.28 -1.79
C GLN A 697 -4.26 14.74 -1.74
N THR A 698 -4.87 15.58 -0.91
CA THR A 698 -4.12 16.63 -0.21
C THR A 698 -3.61 15.95 1.07
N PRO A 699 -2.30 15.96 1.41
CA PRO A 699 -1.90 15.50 2.73
C PRO A 699 -2.57 16.42 3.75
N THR A 700 -3.68 15.95 4.32
CA THR A 700 -3.85 16.17 5.75
C THR A 700 -2.66 15.44 6.35
N THR A 701 -1.63 16.21 6.71
CA THR A 701 -0.76 15.86 7.82
C THR A 701 -1.62 15.11 8.83
N PRO A 702 -1.20 13.93 9.34
CA PRO A 702 -1.76 13.50 10.61
C PRO A 702 -1.62 14.71 11.51
N THR A 703 -2.73 15.29 11.94
CA THR A 703 -2.71 16.15 13.10
C THR A 703 -2.14 15.23 14.16
N THR A 704 -0.87 15.42 14.50
CA THR A 704 -0.35 15.01 15.79
C THR A 704 -1.46 15.35 16.78
N PRO A 705 -1.96 14.43 17.61
CA PRO A 705 -2.61 14.86 18.83
C PRO A 705 -1.61 15.83 19.42
N THR A 706 -2.00 17.10 19.51
CA THR A 706 -1.17 18.17 20.03
C THR A 706 -0.59 17.63 21.32
N THR A 707 0.69 17.31 21.32
CA THR A 707 1.43 17.14 22.54
C THR A 707 1.19 18.44 23.28
N PRO A 708 0.66 18.44 24.52
CA PRO A 708 0.95 19.53 25.41
C PRO A 708 2.46 19.51 25.58
N ARG A 709 3.11 20.36 24.78
CA ARG A 709 4.36 21.05 25.01
C ARG A 709 4.90 20.70 26.39
N THR A 710 5.93 19.87 26.41
CA THR A 710 6.89 19.79 27.51
C THR A 710 7.30 21.22 27.85
N PRO A 711 7.12 21.71 29.08
CA PRO A 711 7.92 22.82 29.54
C PRO A 711 9.32 22.26 29.79
N THR A 712 10.27 22.76 29.01
CA THR A 712 11.61 23.18 29.43
C THR A 712 12.15 22.51 30.70
N THR A 713 13.22 21.75 30.57
CA THR A 713 14.28 21.68 31.57
C THR A 713 14.83 23.10 31.77
N PRO A 714 14.74 23.73 32.95
CA PRO A 714 15.77 24.66 33.37
C PRO A 714 16.99 23.84 33.74
N ALA A 715 18.17 24.32 33.38
CA ALA A 715 19.41 23.71 33.82
C ALA A 715 19.44 23.54 35.35
N THR A 716 20.03 22.42 35.76
CA THR A 716 20.71 22.16 37.05
C THR A 716 19.81 21.77 38.27
N PRO A 717 20.33 21.00 39.25
CA PRO A 717 19.98 19.60 39.57
C PRO A 717 18.88 19.41 40.64
N GLU A 718 17.76 18.64 40.47
CA GLU A 718 16.77 18.46 41.57
C GLU A 718 15.66 17.35 41.42
N THR A 719 15.53 16.48 42.44
CA THR A 719 14.45 15.58 42.97
C THR A 719 13.27 14.99 42.11
N LYS A 720 13.14 13.64 42.09
CA LYS A 720 11.89 12.90 41.74
C LYS A 720 10.76 13.31 42.70
N THR A 721 9.71 13.96 42.20
CA THR A 721 8.55 14.34 43.01
C THR A 721 7.74 13.10 43.43
N LYS A 722 7.28 13.09 44.69
CA LYS A 722 6.39 12.07 45.25
C LYS A 722 4.98 12.30 44.70
N ALA A 723 4.38 11.29 44.06
CA ALA A 723 3.00 11.31 43.58
C ALA A 723 2.24 10.11 44.17
N TRP A 724 0.95 10.30 44.46
CA TRP A 724 0.06 9.31 45.07
C TRP A 724 -1.17 9.10 44.20
N CYS A 725 -1.70 7.88 44.19
CA CYS A 725 -2.97 7.57 43.53
C CYS A 725 -4.12 7.71 44.52
N VAL A 726 -5.15 8.51 44.19
CA VAL A 726 -6.32 8.73 45.05
C VAL A 726 -7.61 8.63 44.24
N PRO A 727 -8.77 8.29 44.85
CA PRO A 727 -10.04 8.30 44.17
C PRO A 727 -10.44 9.71 43.72
N LYS A 728 -11.16 9.83 42.60
CA LYS A 728 -11.76 11.09 42.14
C LYS A 728 -12.94 11.49 43.04
N GLY A 729 -13.22 12.79 43.13
CA GLY A 729 -14.41 13.28 43.81
C GLY A 729 -15.69 12.85 43.07
N GLY A 730 -16.69 12.35 43.82
CA GLY A 730 -17.99 11.96 43.27
C GLY A 730 -18.13 10.50 42.85
N VAL A 731 -17.11 9.65 43.09
CA VAL A 731 -17.20 8.20 42.88
C VAL A 731 -18.06 7.55 43.97
N SER A 732 -18.94 6.62 43.59
CA SER A 732 -19.84 5.97 44.54
C SER A 732 -19.11 4.98 45.46
N ASP A 733 -19.62 4.76 46.68
CA ASP A 733 -19.04 3.77 47.60
C ASP A 733 -18.99 2.36 47.01
N ALA A 734 -19.93 2.00 46.13
CA ALA A 734 -19.92 0.72 45.42
C ALA A 734 -18.72 0.60 44.46
N GLU A 735 -18.41 1.66 43.72
CA GLU A 735 -17.23 1.70 42.83
C GLU A 735 -15.92 1.75 43.62
N LEU A 736 -15.90 2.47 44.74
CA LEU A 736 -14.73 2.50 45.63
C LEU A 736 -14.48 1.15 46.29
N GLN A 737 -15.53 0.41 46.64
CA GLN A 737 -15.41 -0.95 47.17
C GLN A 737 -14.84 -1.90 46.12
N MET A 738 -15.29 -1.81 44.86
CA MET A 738 -14.71 -2.62 43.77
C MET A 738 -13.23 -2.32 43.54
N ASN A 739 -12.84 -1.04 43.60
CA ASN A 739 -11.43 -0.65 43.48
C ASN A 739 -10.58 -1.17 44.63
N LEU A 740 -11.12 -1.13 45.85
CA LEU A 740 -10.49 -1.66 47.05
C LEU A 740 -10.26 -3.17 46.94
N ASP A 741 -11.31 -3.91 46.59
CA ASP A 741 -11.26 -5.37 46.43
C ASP A 741 -10.28 -5.76 45.30
N TYR A 742 -10.31 -5.03 44.19
CA TYR A 742 -9.38 -5.21 43.08
C TYR A 742 -7.94 -4.98 43.52
N ALA A 743 -7.62 -3.84 44.15
CA ALA A 743 -6.26 -3.52 44.58
C ALA A 743 -5.71 -4.56 45.58
N CYS A 744 -6.53 -4.99 46.53
CA CYS A 744 -6.12 -5.97 47.55
C CYS A 744 -6.04 -7.41 47.02
N SER A 745 -6.57 -7.71 45.83
CA SER A 745 -6.46 -9.03 45.20
C SER A 745 -5.09 -9.30 44.55
N PHE A 746 -4.26 -8.26 44.35
CA PHE A 746 -2.95 -8.41 43.73
C PHE A 746 -1.89 -8.99 44.66
N LYS A 747 -1.13 -9.96 44.15
CA LYS A 747 0.00 -10.57 44.86
C LYS A 747 1.08 -9.51 45.11
N GLY A 748 1.33 -9.19 46.39
CA GLY A 748 2.32 -8.20 46.82
C GLY A 748 1.75 -6.89 47.35
N ILE A 749 0.41 -6.74 47.39
CA ILE A 749 -0.28 -5.61 48.03
C ILE A 749 -0.77 -6.03 49.41
N ASP A 750 -0.29 -5.36 50.46
CA ASP A 750 -0.69 -5.62 51.85
C ASP A 750 -1.78 -4.63 52.31
N CYS A 751 -3.03 -5.11 52.31
CA CYS A 751 -4.18 -4.36 52.82
C CYS A 751 -4.47 -4.61 54.31
N GLY A 752 -3.57 -5.26 55.06
CA GLY A 752 -3.68 -5.42 56.51
C GLY A 752 -3.79 -4.10 57.30
N PRO A 753 -3.07 -3.01 56.94
CA PRO A 753 -3.12 -1.75 57.67
C PRO A 753 -4.50 -1.05 57.71
N ILE A 754 -5.41 -1.38 56.79
CA ILE A 754 -6.77 -0.83 56.69
C ILE A 754 -7.85 -1.77 57.26
N GLN A 755 -7.47 -2.86 57.92
CA GLN A 755 -8.40 -3.77 58.63
C GLN A 755 -8.68 -3.28 60.06
N PRO A 756 -9.77 -3.71 60.73
CA PRO A 756 -10.06 -3.31 62.11
C PRO A 756 -8.87 -3.55 63.06
N GLY A 757 -8.40 -2.49 63.71
CA GLY A 757 -7.21 -2.51 64.58
C GLY A 757 -5.88 -2.19 63.87
N GLY A 758 -5.90 -1.95 62.56
CA GLY A 758 -4.73 -1.56 61.75
C GLY A 758 -4.39 -0.07 61.86
N VAL A 759 -3.12 0.27 61.59
CA VAL A 759 -2.56 1.64 61.75
C VAL A 759 -3.11 2.66 60.76
N CYS A 760 -3.78 2.24 59.69
CA CYS A 760 -4.44 3.09 58.69
C CYS A 760 -5.96 2.82 58.61
N PHE A 761 -6.55 2.22 59.65
CA PHE A 761 -7.98 1.90 59.69
C PHE A 761 -8.86 3.15 59.80
N GLU A 762 -8.42 4.19 60.52
CA GLU A 762 -9.20 5.42 60.71
C GLU A 762 -8.83 6.52 59.70
N PRO A 763 -9.81 7.26 59.15
CA PRO A 763 -11.25 7.15 59.39
C PRO A 763 -11.85 5.92 58.68
N ASN A 764 -12.69 5.16 59.40
CA ASN A 764 -13.36 3.95 58.89
C ASN A 764 -14.43 4.29 57.82
N THR A 765 -13.98 4.52 56.58
CA THR A 765 -14.82 4.86 55.42
C THR A 765 -14.26 4.19 54.17
N VAL A 766 -15.15 3.73 53.27
CA VAL A 766 -14.76 3.05 52.02
C VAL A 766 -13.82 3.90 51.18
N ALA A 767 -14.08 5.21 51.09
CA ALA A 767 -13.22 6.15 50.38
C ALA A 767 -11.79 6.24 50.94
N SER A 768 -11.62 6.19 52.26
CA SER A 768 -10.29 6.29 52.88
C SER A 768 -9.50 4.99 52.72
N HIS A 769 -10.18 3.84 52.83
CA HIS A 769 -9.57 2.53 52.61
C HIS A 769 -9.21 2.31 51.13
N ALA A 770 -10.09 2.68 50.20
CA ALA A 770 -9.82 2.64 48.76
C ALA A 770 -8.63 3.51 48.40
N ALA A 771 -8.54 4.74 48.93
CA ALA A 771 -7.40 5.62 48.67
C ALA A 771 -6.06 5.01 49.11
N PHE A 772 -6.03 4.29 50.24
CA PHE A 772 -4.83 3.58 50.68
C PHE A 772 -4.44 2.45 49.73
N ALA A 773 -5.38 1.56 49.40
CA ALA A 773 -5.11 0.38 48.58
C ALA A 773 -4.75 0.74 47.13
N MET A 774 -5.45 1.72 46.55
CA MET A 774 -5.20 2.23 45.20
C MET A 774 -3.82 2.88 45.10
N ASN A 775 -3.43 3.66 46.12
CA ASN A 775 -2.08 4.20 46.19
C ASN A 775 -1.03 3.09 46.35
N LEU A 776 -1.25 2.11 47.23
CA LEU A 776 -0.28 1.03 47.46
C LEU A 776 -0.04 0.22 46.17
N LEU A 777 -1.08 -0.09 45.41
CA LEU A 777 -0.95 -0.73 44.09
C LEU A 777 -0.15 0.12 43.12
N TYR A 778 -0.47 1.41 43.00
CA TYR A 778 0.26 2.34 42.14
C TYR A 778 1.76 2.43 42.49
N GLN A 779 2.09 2.51 43.80
CA GLN A 779 3.47 2.58 44.27
C GLN A 779 4.24 1.30 43.95
N THR A 780 3.60 0.14 44.08
CA THR A 780 4.22 -1.18 43.96
C THR A 780 4.35 -1.63 42.51
N ALA A 781 3.41 -1.24 41.65
CA ALA A 781 3.37 -1.62 40.23
C ALA A 781 4.22 -0.73 39.30
N GLY A 782 5.13 0.08 39.85
CA GLY A 782 6.08 0.88 39.06
C GLY A 782 5.64 2.31 38.73
N ARG A 783 4.59 2.83 39.38
CA ARG A 783 4.17 4.25 39.32
C ARG A 783 3.85 4.79 37.91
N ASN A 784 3.38 3.94 37.01
CA ASN A 784 2.88 4.39 35.72
C ASN A 784 1.44 4.92 35.84
N PRO A 785 1.04 5.93 35.04
CA PRO A 785 -0.30 6.52 35.11
C PRO A 785 -1.45 5.52 34.98
N TRP A 786 -1.30 4.48 34.15
CA TRP A 786 -2.32 3.44 33.97
C TRP A 786 -2.51 2.54 35.21
N ASN A 787 -1.53 2.49 36.13
CA ASN A 787 -1.69 1.80 37.41
C ASN A 787 -2.58 2.59 38.40
N CYS A 788 -2.96 3.83 38.04
CA CYS A 788 -3.88 4.68 38.79
C CYS A 788 -5.12 5.04 37.94
N ASP A 789 -5.57 4.14 37.06
CA ASP A 789 -6.76 4.37 36.25
C ASP A 789 -8.05 3.92 36.97
N PHE A 790 -8.09 2.67 37.46
CA PHE A 790 -9.23 2.06 38.15
C PHE A 790 -10.57 2.32 37.44
N SER A 791 -10.65 1.97 36.15
CA SER A 791 -11.84 2.24 35.33
C SER A 791 -12.21 3.73 35.33
N GLN A 792 -11.19 4.58 35.21
CA GLN A 792 -11.26 6.04 35.30
C GLN A 792 -11.79 6.64 36.62
N THR A 793 -11.93 5.87 37.69
CA THR A 793 -12.41 6.37 39.00
C THR A 793 -11.28 6.93 39.88
N ALA A 794 -10.03 6.81 39.46
CA ALA A 794 -8.84 7.27 40.19
C ALA A 794 -8.10 8.42 39.48
N THR A 795 -7.30 9.16 40.24
CA THR A 795 -6.43 10.22 39.73
C THR A 795 -5.13 10.31 40.53
N LEU A 796 -4.07 10.78 39.87
CA LEU A 796 -2.81 11.08 40.53
C LEU A 796 -2.85 12.45 41.20
N THR A 797 -2.26 12.54 42.39
CA THR A 797 -2.07 13.78 43.14
C THR A 797 -0.63 13.93 43.60
N SER A 798 -0.13 15.16 43.59
CA SER A 798 1.17 15.54 44.17
C SER A 798 1.06 15.91 45.66
N THR A 799 -0.15 15.97 46.21
CA THR A 799 -0.41 16.18 47.63
C THR A 799 -0.44 14.84 48.35
N ASN A 800 0.41 14.67 49.37
CA ASN A 800 0.40 13.45 50.17
C ASN A 800 -0.97 13.28 50.86
N PRO A 801 -1.72 12.21 50.55
CA PRO A 801 -3.03 11.97 51.14
C PRO A 801 -2.97 11.45 52.59
N SER A 802 -1.77 11.16 53.13
CA SER A 802 -1.63 10.69 54.52
C SER A 802 -2.08 11.77 55.50
N LYS A 803 -3.06 11.46 56.34
CA LYS A 803 -3.40 12.28 57.49
C LYS A 803 -2.49 11.88 58.65
N SER A 804 -1.74 12.82 59.21
CA SER A 804 -0.92 12.56 60.40
C SER A 804 -1.84 12.14 61.55
N THR A 805 -1.65 10.92 62.05
CA THR A 805 -2.06 10.51 63.40
C THR A 805 -0.95 10.77 64.39
#